data_AF-A0A3D1DD09-F1
#
_entry.id   AF-A0A3D1DD09-F1
#
_cell.length_a   1.000
_cell.length_b   1.000
_cell.length_c   1.000
_cell.angle_alpha   90.00
_cell.angle_beta   90.00
_cell.angle_gamma   90.00
#
_symmetry.space_group_name_H-M   'P 1'
#
loop_
_entity.id
_entity.type
_entity.pdbx_description
1 polymer ?
#
loop_
_entity_poly.entity_id
_entity_poly.type
_entity_poly.pdbx_seq_one_letter_code
_entity_poly.pdbx_strand_id
1 'polypeptide(L)'
;CVVACVVAGQAAEPAKPLVDLRFESARLLPPGSAFQRPSLATMIGPDGRIHGVGANTPRFQRKTDAGGMSLVGYLSESGATNLLAHSSFEAPAQALASRWASLGKLKVTPRAGGIHGKACLELSGEGQWLHAPIKLPSYAAPDFRGHFLTLYVRLPDGKPPGDGTVRVFAVRKRGAKNEIPSRVRFQDPVRVGPWWRIGGHVTPQFENQEWSCGVQVNGTVLVDAIQLERRPLNGCEAPSSYIPTATGPAGRASELLTLVPETLKWPKKEGTLVVWLRTGSPVHNGSTIALRQDYKLGDQSQSLSIMHNGGGLDVVGPIGGNRTPRLVRPDHWTQAVLTWKDGRGWTFIDGVQNDRGGPEGYQVRADFGSPVNRLAIGAQLANYAHLAGYVARVQLFGTAWDHDTAWDRYETDVAAAGGDVMALVKPVRPKPPTPRPMIPRKFWVKTVVDLPTAAPTSAVVYDATGRLVRTLWEAKPLKAGKAEITWDTGNDAGKRVPPGRYQLRMLQAPGVNARYVATPGNGRVPQRPAPDEVAGVHGLTPRGVSVDRRGDVYLLGRGHGVGAQKYSAAGHLLWTHAPLDSSDAPTACAIDGETLFVAGQHLYRIDARTGQTIRRPDGGWRAFLGENSGTVAPDRPRAELAGVREAMIDGTVLGGTMTRGVAVRGDEVFVSCWAQDQVRVLHRVSLEQLSTLPLPRPAGLAVDGSGRLLAISGRDLVVREGTSWRVLIPRVARRPFALAVAADGHLLVSDMGEPCRVLEYTPAGRLVRSYGQPGELPGKIRTDRLYAPTGVAAATDGSVYVSEFLLNRLLKLDRSHAVAWALYGGAYIENASLLSDDPTVVHAMDGYGIGALYEYKLDLDTGRWSPRKWWWLGHSHPTREVRGFMIHGQHTHTIGGHRYLFSCHKTIR
;
A
#
# COMPACT_ATOMS: atom_id res chain seq x y z
N CYS A 1 -50.84 4.00 -8.55
CA CYS A 1 -50.44 5.38 -8.22
C CYS A 1 -51.09 5.78 -6.89
N VAL A 2 -50.33 6.29 -5.92
CA VAL A 2 -50.83 6.80 -4.63
C VAL A 2 -50.10 8.12 -4.31
N VAL A 3 -50.77 9.11 -3.71
CA VAL A 3 -50.27 10.47 -3.37
C VAL A 3 -50.48 10.75 -1.87
N ALA A 4 -49.55 11.40 -1.16
CA ALA A 4 -49.62 11.70 0.29
C ALA A 4 -49.05 13.10 0.69
N CYS A 5 -49.48 13.66 1.84
CA CYS A 5 -49.13 15.00 2.38
C CYS A 5 -48.86 14.97 3.93
N VAL A 6 -48.12 15.94 4.53
CA VAL A 6 -47.47 15.84 5.88
C VAL A 6 -47.64 17.06 6.82
N VAL A 7 -47.72 16.83 8.15
CA VAL A 7 -47.70 17.84 9.27
C VAL A 7 -46.80 17.37 10.46
N ALA A 8 -46.31 18.28 11.33
CA ALA A 8 -45.21 18.08 12.32
C ALA A 8 -45.63 17.91 13.81
N GLY A 9 -44.78 17.26 14.64
CA GLY A 9 -44.95 17.06 16.11
C GLY A 9 -43.70 17.36 16.97
N GLN A 10 -43.88 17.52 18.30
CA GLN A 10 -42.93 18.03 19.34
C GLN A 10 -41.90 16.99 19.89
N ALA A 11 -40.77 17.48 20.46
CA ALA A 11 -39.58 16.71 20.91
C ALA A 11 -39.52 16.42 22.43
N ALA A 12 -38.83 15.33 22.82
CA ALA A 12 -38.68 14.81 24.20
C ALA A 12 -37.37 15.24 24.91
N GLU A 13 -37.31 15.15 26.26
CA GLU A 13 -36.14 15.56 27.08
C GLU A 13 -34.88 14.66 26.93
N PRO A 14 -33.65 15.21 27.08
CA PRO A 14 -32.40 14.47 26.83
C PRO A 14 -31.92 13.60 28.01
N ALA A 15 -31.48 12.37 27.70
CA ALA A 15 -30.93 11.40 28.67
C ALA A 15 -29.56 11.80 29.27
N LYS A 16 -29.32 11.48 30.56
CA LYS A 16 -28.04 11.73 31.27
C LYS A 16 -27.03 10.59 31.09
N PRO A 17 -25.71 10.88 30.98
CA PRO A 17 -24.67 9.85 30.85
C PRO A 17 -24.43 9.09 32.17
N LEU A 18 -24.12 7.80 32.07
CA LEU A 18 -23.62 6.94 33.16
C LEU A 18 -22.18 7.28 33.54
N VAL A 19 -21.37 7.67 32.55
CA VAL A 19 -20.00 8.15 32.75
C VAL A 19 -19.77 9.37 31.86
N ASP A 20 -19.16 10.41 32.42
CA ASP A 20 -18.80 11.64 31.72
C ASP A 20 -17.38 12.06 32.11
N LEU A 21 -16.38 11.59 31.37
CA LEU A 21 -14.98 11.96 31.57
C LEU A 21 -14.67 13.21 30.77
N ARG A 22 -14.16 14.22 31.46
CA ARG A 22 -13.83 15.50 30.86
C ARG A 22 -12.35 15.84 31.03
N PHE A 23 -11.70 16.17 29.92
CA PHE A 23 -10.24 16.33 29.85
C PHE A 23 -9.84 17.80 29.72
N GLU A 24 -10.54 18.71 30.42
CA GLU A 24 -10.15 20.12 30.50
C GLU A 24 -9.08 20.38 31.57
N SER A 25 -9.03 19.54 32.61
CA SER A 25 -7.99 19.58 33.62
C SER A 25 -7.87 18.25 34.39
N ALA A 26 -6.73 18.03 35.04
CA ALA A 26 -6.51 16.83 35.86
C ALA A 26 -7.50 16.73 37.04
N ARG A 27 -8.08 17.84 37.51
CA ARG A 27 -9.04 17.87 38.63
C ARG A 27 -10.41 17.28 38.28
N LEU A 28 -10.74 17.22 36.99
CA LEU A 28 -12.01 16.68 36.50
C LEU A 28 -11.92 15.19 36.17
N LEU A 29 -10.73 14.59 36.30
CA LEU A 29 -10.51 13.17 36.11
C LEU A 29 -10.84 12.41 37.40
N PRO A 30 -11.34 11.17 37.30
CA PRO A 30 -11.70 10.37 38.47
C PRO A 30 -10.48 10.01 39.32
N PRO A 31 -10.66 9.78 40.64
CA PRO A 31 -9.60 9.29 41.52
C PRO A 31 -8.97 8.01 40.98
N GLY A 32 -7.64 7.88 41.11
CA GLY A 32 -6.88 6.76 40.57
C GLY A 32 -6.45 6.92 39.11
N SER A 33 -6.78 8.02 38.43
CA SER A 33 -6.18 8.37 37.13
C SER A 33 -4.65 8.45 37.23
N ALA A 34 -3.93 7.76 36.34
CA ALA A 34 -2.47 7.73 36.34
C ALA A 34 -1.92 8.12 34.97
N PHE A 35 -1.05 9.13 34.96
CA PHE A 35 -0.35 9.58 33.77
C PHE A 35 1.12 9.18 33.85
N GLN A 36 1.61 8.53 32.80
CA GLN A 36 2.99 8.08 32.70
C GLN A 36 3.70 8.81 31.57
N ARG A 37 4.77 9.53 31.93
CA ARG A 37 5.76 10.11 31.01
C ARG A 37 7.16 9.92 31.60
N PRO A 38 8.01 9.07 31.02
CA PRO A 38 9.31 8.73 31.60
C PRO A 38 10.41 9.78 31.35
N SER A 39 10.17 10.81 30.54
CA SER A 39 11.14 11.86 30.23
C SER A 39 10.52 13.26 30.26
N LEU A 40 11.31 14.31 30.43
CA LEU A 40 10.83 15.69 30.26
C LEU A 40 10.42 15.91 28.80
N ALA A 41 9.33 16.63 28.58
CA ALA A 41 8.89 17.07 27.27
C ALA A 41 8.96 18.60 27.20
N THR A 42 9.03 19.16 26.00
CA THR A 42 8.88 20.59 25.78
C THR A 42 7.50 20.86 25.17
N MET A 43 7.07 22.12 25.14
CA MET A 43 5.93 22.57 24.35
C MET A 43 6.11 24.02 23.93
N ILE A 44 5.53 24.40 22.78
CA ILE A 44 5.46 25.80 22.36
C ILE A 44 4.23 26.42 23.03
N GLY A 45 4.45 27.41 23.88
CA GLY A 45 3.41 28.15 24.57
C GLY A 45 2.68 29.14 23.65
N PRO A 46 1.55 29.72 24.10
CA PRO A 46 0.83 30.77 23.36
C PRO A 46 1.70 32.01 23.08
N ASP A 47 2.73 32.23 23.89
CA ASP A 47 3.74 33.28 23.73
C ASP A 47 4.82 32.95 22.67
N GLY A 48 4.71 31.78 22.03
CA GLY A 48 5.68 31.28 21.07
C GLY A 48 7.01 30.83 21.69
N ARG A 49 7.13 30.76 23.02
CA ARG A 49 8.33 30.27 23.69
C ARG A 49 8.24 28.78 23.97
N ILE A 50 9.39 28.15 24.17
CA ILE A 50 9.49 26.73 24.51
C ILE A 50 9.52 26.58 26.02
N HIS A 51 8.55 25.83 26.55
CA HIS A 51 8.39 25.57 27.98
C HIS A 51 8.69 24.12 28.28
N GLY A 52 9.43 23.86 29.36
CA GLY A 52 9.61 22.51 29.89
C GLY A 52 8.34 22.02 30.57
N VAL A 53 8.00 20.75 30.37
CA VAL A 53 6.87 20.09 31.01
C VAL A 53 7.43 18.98 31.89
N GLY A 54 7.14 19.07 33.19
CA GLY A 54 7.60 18.12 34.20
C GLY A 54 7.26 16.67 33.86
N ALA A 55 8.06 15.74 34.37
CA ALA A 55 7.74 14.32 34.31
C ALA A 55 6.35 14.07 34.93
N ASN A 56 5.58 13.16 34.33
CA ASN A 56 4.22 12.84 34.77
C ASN A 56 3.24 14.04 34.92
N THR A 57 3.48 15.16 34.23
CA THR A 57 2.52 16.28 34.16
C THR A 57 1.71 16.20 32.85
N PRO A 58 0.40 15.91 32.88
CA PRO A 58 -0.43 15.84 31.67
C PRO A 58 -0.54 17.21 31.01
N ARG A 59 -0.64 17.24 29.68
CA ARG A 59 -0.85 18.48 28.92
C ARG A 59 -2.28 18.57 28.47
N PHE A 60 -2.93 19.67 28.82
CA PHE A 60 -4.26 20.02 28.34
C PHE A 60 -4.13 21.25 27.47
N GLN A 61 -4.73 21.24 26.29
CA GLN A 61 -4.64 22.34 25.35
C GLN A 61 -6.01 22.68 24.79
N ARG A 62 -6.37 23.97 24.84
CA ARG A 62 -7.51 24.49 24.09
C ARG A 62 -7.15 24.54 22.61
N LYS A 63 -8.07 24.06 21.80
CA LYS A 63 -7.88 23.86 20.38
C LYS A 63 -9.18 24.21 19.66
N THR A 64 -9.09 25.19 18.78
CA THR A 64 -10.17 25.54 17.85
C THR A 64 -9.91 24.87 16.51
N ASP A 65 -10.94 24.30 15.91
CA ASP A 65 -10.88 23.77 14.54
C ASP A 65 -11.19 24.83 13.49
N ALA A 66 -11.04 24.48 12.21
CA ALA A 66 -11.32 25.38 11.09
C ALA A 66 -12.81 25.76 10.97
N GLY A 67 -13.72 25.02 11.61
CA GLY A 67 -15.14 25.33 11.70
C GLY A 67 -15.50 26.24 12.87
N GLY A 68 -14.53 26.64 13.69
CA GLY A 68 -14.73 27.51 14.85
C GLY A 68 -15.06 26.76 16.15
N MET A 69 -15.18 25.42 16.15
CA MET A 69 -15.46 24.65 17.36
C MET A 69 -14.22 24.63 18.27
N SER A 70 -14.37 25.02 19.53
CA SER A 70 -13.26 25.11 20.50
C SER A 70 -13.43 24.18 21.69
N LEU A 71 -12.55 23.17 21.82
CA LEU A 71 -12.52 22.26 22.96
C LEU A 71 -11.15 22.26 23.64
N VAL A 72 -11.13 21.93 24.94
CA VAL A 72 -9.90 21.60 25.67
C VAL A 72 -9.76 20.09 25.68
N GLY A 73 -8.59 19.58 25.28
CA GLY A 73 -8.32 18.15 25.31
C GLY A 73 -6.95 17.81 25.87
N TYR A 74 -6.85 16.58 26.38
CA TYR A 74 -5.60 15.94 26.76
C TYR A 74 -4.78 15.65 25.50
N LEU A 75 -3.57 16.22 25.42
CA LEU A 75 -2.60 16.00 24.36
C LEU A 75 -1.73 14.79 24.69
N SER A 76 -1.87 13.73 23.90
CA SER A 76 -0.95 12.59 23.89
C SER A 76 0.06 12.69 22.75
N GLU A 77 1.34 12.60 23.09
CA GLU A 77 2.45 12.50 22.14
C GLU A 77 3.09 11.12 22.09
N SER A 78 3.58 10.79 20.90
CA SER A 78 4.41 9.62 20.67
C SER A 78 5.82 9.75 21.22
N GLY A 79 6.45 8.58 21.39
CA GLY A 79 7.89 8.49 21.38
C GLY A 79 8.49 9.07 20.11
N ALA A 80 9.70 9.58 20.22
CA ALA A 80 10.47 10.13 19.11
C ALA A 80 11.96 9.97 19.40
N THR A 81 12.78 9.90 18.35
CA THR A 81 14.23 9.79 18.46
C THR A 81 14.88 10.78 17.52
N ASN A 82 15.78 11.61 18.05
CA ASN A 82 16.65 12.46 17.25
C ASN A 82 17.97 11.71 17.01
N LEU A 83 18.33 11.53 15.73
CA LEU A 83 19.50 10.75 15.30
C LEU A 83 20.78 11.57 15.19
N LEU A 84 20.71 12.90 15.24
CA LEU A 84 21.88 13.78 15.16
C LEU A 84 22.45 14.02 16.55
N ALA A 85 23.77 13.96 16.71
CA ALA A 85 24.46 14.36 17.92
C ALA A 85 24.74 15.86 17.92
N HIS A 86 24.79 16.47 19.11
CA HIS A 86 25.05 17.91 19.30
C HIS A 86 24.06 18.81 18.54
N SER A 87 22.77 18.45 18.56
CA SER A 87 21.74 19.08 17.74
C SER A 87 21.30 20.48 18.17
N SER A 88 21.58 20.93 19.40
CA SER A 88 21.24 22.28 19.94
C SER A 88 22.43 23.22 20.00
N PHE A 89 23.59 22.78 19.51
CA PHE A 89 24.83 23.56 19.49
C PHE A 89 25.30 24.14 20.85
N GLU A 90 24.77 23.61 21.96
CA GLU A 90 25.20 23.97 23.33
C GLU A 90 26.50 23.28 23.76
N ALA A 91 27.01 22.34 22.95
CA ALA A 91 28.23 21.62 23.22
C ALA A 91 29.48 22.51 22.96
N PRO A 92 30.61 22.26 23.65
CA PRO A 92 31.86 22.96 23.38
C PRO A 92 32.29 22.85 21.92
N ALA A 93 33.00 23.86 21.40
CA ALA A 93 33.41 23.94 20.00
C ALA A 93 34.14 22.68 19.50
N GLN A 94 34.97 22.05 20.34
CA GLN A 94 35.69 20.81 20.01
C GLN A 94 34.74 19.62 19.77
N ALA A 95 33.68 19.50 20.57
CA ALA A 95 32.67 18.45 20.41
C ALA A 95 31.84 18.66 19.13
N LEU A 96 31.48 19.91 18.84
CA LEU A 96 30.82 20.28 17.59
C LEU A 96 31.68 19.95 16.38
N ALA A 97 32.96 20.33 16.38
CA ALA A 97 33.89 20.06 15.28
C ALA A 97 34.10 18.55 15.00
N SER A 98 33.85 17.68 15.98
CA SER A 98 33.97 16.23 15.80
C SER A 98 32.82 15.59 15.00
N ARG A 99 31.65 16.25 14.98
CA ARG A 99 30.43 15.73 14.34
C ARG A 99 29.87 16.64 13.28
N TRP A 100 30.24 17.91 13.25
CA TRP A 100 29.72 18.92 12.34
C TRP A 100 30.86 19.62 11.62
N ALA A 101 30.69 19.85 10.33
CA ALA A 101 31.68 20.51 9.49
C ALA A 101 31.04 21.48 8.51
N SER A 102 31.77 22.54 8.19
CA SER A 102 31.41 23.50 7.16
C SER A 102 31.96 23.04 5.81
N LEU A 103 31.16 23.23 4.76
CA LEU A 103 31.56 23.05 3.37
C LEU A 103 31.27 24.36 2.61
N GLY A 104 32.13 24.69 1.64
CA GLY A 104 32.04 25.96 0.90
C GLY A 104 32.65 27.13 1.66
N LYS A 105 32.22 28.37 1.34
CA LYS A 105 32.75 29.61 1.91
C LYS A 105 31.97 30.05 3.15
N LEU A 106 31.59 29.08 3.98
CA LEU A 106 30.72 29.34 5.13
C LEU A 106 31.54 29.68 6.38
N LYS A 107 31.28 30.86 6.95
CA LYS A 107 31.81 31.26 8.26
C LYS A 107 30.79 30.93 9.36
N VAL A 108 31.25 30.20 10.38
CA VAL A 108 30.43 29.74 11.52
C VAL A 108 30.91 30.45 12.79
N THR A 109 30.04 31.24 13.42
CA THR A 109 30.38 32.01 14.62
C THR A 109 29.39 31.67 15.75
N PRO A 110 29.84 31.19 16.91
CA PRO A 110 28.96 31.00 18.07
C PRO A 110 28.38 32.34 18.54
N ARG A 111 27.10 32.33 18.92
CA ARG A 111 26.39 33.48 19.49
C ARG A 111 25.71 33.06 20.80
N ALA A 112 25.64 34.00 21.73
CA ALA A 112 24.86 33.83 22.94
C ALA A 112 23.36 33.92 22.64
N GLY A 113 22.57 33.16 23.38
CA GLY A 113 21.12 33.07 23.24
C GLY A 113 20.68 32.07 22.17
N GLY A 114 19.43 31.67 22.29
CA GLY A 114 18.80 30.62 21.49
C GLY A 114 17.35 30.46 21.93
N ILE A 115 16.55 29.71 21.18
CA ILE A 115 15.18 29.36 21.62
C ILE A 115 15.17 28.11 22.49
N HIS A 116 16.12 27.19 22.29
CA HIS A 116 16.24 25.97 23.11
C HIS A 116 17.26 26.09 24.24
N GLY A 117 18.06 27.16 24.29
CA GLY A 117 19.03 27.32 25.35
C GLY A 117 19.99 28.50 25.20
N LYS A 118 21.24 28.34 25.66
CA LYS A 118 22.16 29.46 25.88
C LYS A 118 22.99 29.87 24.66
N ALA A 119 23.00 29.06 23.60
CA ALA A 119 23.84 29.28 22.43
C ALA A 119 23.10 28.98 21.13
N CYS A 120 23.49 29.68 20.07
CA CYS A 120 23.14 29.39 18.70
C CYS A 120 24.36 29.65 17.79
N LEU A 121 24.24 29.32 16.50
CA LEU A 121 25.29 29.56 15.51
C LEU A 121 24.85 30.65 14.53
N GLU A 122 25.71 31.62 14.28
CA GLU A 122 25.60 32.52 13.14
C GLU A 122 26.37 31.91 11.96
N LEU A 123 25.62 31.57 10.91
CA LEU A 123 26.15 31.09 9.65
C LEU A 123 26.13 32.25 8.65
N SER A 124 27.29 32.61 8.08
CA SER A 124 27.41 33.73 7.15
C SER A 124 28.22 33.34 5.90
N GLY A 125 27.66 33.65 4.72
CA GLY A 125 28.25 33.32 3.41
C GLY A 125 27.43 32.30 2.63
N GLU A 126 28.08 31.60 1.71
CA GLU A 126 27.46 30.55 0.88
C GLU A 126 28.12 29.20 1.17
N GLY A 127 27.32 28.23 1.63
CA GLY A 127 27.83 26.89 1.93
C GLY A 127 26.87 26.04 2.75
N GLN A 128 27.41 24.98 3.33
CA GLN A 128 26.66 23.97 4.07
C GLN A 128 27.29 23.74 5.44
N TRP A 129 26.45 23.48 6.44
CA TRP A 129 26.86 23.02 7.77
C TRP A 129 26.23 21.65 8.00
N LEU A 130 27.04 20.58 7.95
CA LEU A 130 26.57 19.20 7.89
C LEU A 130 27.09 18.36 9.05
N HIS A 131 26.22 17.49 9.55
CA HIS A 131 26.58 16.42 10.46
C HIS A 131 27.34 15.31 9.70
N ALA A 132 28.27 14.65 10.39
CA ALA A 132 28.99 13.48 9.92
C ALA A 132 28.02 12.38 9.44
N PRO A 133 28.39 11.57 8.45
CA PRO A 133 27.48 10.58 7.89
C PRO A 133 26.93 9.64 8.96
N ILE A 134 25.62 9.42 8.97
CA ILE A 134 24.91 8.45 9.80
C ILE A 134 24.22 7.41 8.92
N LYS A 135 24.15 6.17 9.40
CA LYS A 135 23.45 5.08 8.71
C LYS A 135 21.95 5.23 8.91
N LEU A 136 21.24 5.45 7.82
CA LEU A 136 19.79 5.55 7.83
C LEU A 136 19.18 4.21 7.36
N PRO A 137 18.24 3.60 8.12
CA PRO A 137 17.48 2.44 7.65
C PRO A 137 16.61 2.83 6.45
N SER A 138 16.36 1.86 5.56
CA SER A 138 15.59 2.09 4.32
C SER A 138 14.10 2.31 4.56
N TYR A 139 13.45 2.71 3.47
CA TYR A 139 12.00 2.73 3.29
C TYR A 139 11.30 1.36 3.50
N ALA A 140 12.02 0.24 3.47
CA ALA A 140 11.41 -1.09 3.43
C ALA A 140 10.92 -1.65 4.78
N ALA A 141 11.03 -0.87 5.87
CA ALA A 141 10.19 -1.13 7.03
C ALA A 141 8.77 -0.67 6.66
N PRO A 142 7.76 -1.57 6.59
CA PRO A 142 6.41 -1.28 6.08
C PRO A 142 5.69 -0.10 6.79
N ASP A 143 6.25 0.38 7.90
CA ASP A 143 5.66 1.37 8.78
C ASP A 143 6.20 2.82 8.61
N PHE A 144 7.22 3.11 7.76
CA PHE A 144 7.92 4.43 7.73
C PHE A 144 8.15 5.09 6.34
N ARG A 145 7.92 6.42 6.17
CA ARG A 145 8.19 7.17 4.91
C ARG A 145 9.66 7.52 4.73
N GLY A 146 10.43 7.54 5.81
CA GLY A 146 11.82 8.02 5.82
C GLY A 146 12.16 8.79 7.08
N HIS A 147 13.11 9.71 6.96
CA HIS A 147 13.58 10.56 8.06
C HIS A 147 13.20 12.01 7.77
N PHE A 148 12.91 12.78 8.81
CA PHE A 148 12.51 14.17 8.74
C PHE A 148 13.53 15.05 9.43
N LEU A 149 14.09 15.98 8.66
CA LEU A 149 15.11 16.92 9.09
C LEU A 149 14.43 18.24 9.45
N THR A 150 14.47 18.64 10.71
CA THR A 150 13.89 19.89 11.25
C THR A 150 15.01 20.87 11.58
N LEU A 151 14.78 22.15 11.32
CA LEU A 151 15.74 23.23 11.54
C LEU A 151 15.03 24.45 12.18
N TYR A 152 15.67 25.05 13.18
CA TYR A 152 15.22 26.27 13.86
C TYR A 152 16.14 27.44 13.51
N VAL A 153 15.61 28.46 12.84
CA VAL A 153 16.38 29.57 12.27
C VAL A 153 15.81 30.93 12.61
N ARG A 154 16.65 31.97 12.53
CA ARG A 154 16.22 33.36 12.54
C ARG A 154 17.06 34.15 11.55
N LEU A 155 16.39 34.85 10.63
CA LEU A 155 17.04 35.82 9.76
C LEU A 155 17.31 37.14 10.53
N PRO A 156 18.36 37.92 10.16
CA PRO A 156 18.66 39.20 10.81
C PRO A 156 17.49 40.19 10.79
N ASP A 157 16.67 40.17 9.75
CA ASP A 157 15.49 41.02 9.58
C ASP A 157 14.21 40.46 10.26
N GLY A 158 14.31 39.27 10.87
CA GLY A 158 13.20 38.58 11.54
C GLY A 158 12.13 38.00 10.61
N LYS A 159 12.25 38.18 9.29
CA LYS A 159 11.27 37.68 8.31
C LYS A 159 11.32 36.15 8.18
N PRO A 160 10.24 35.53 7.68
CA PRO A 160 10.25 34.10 7.39
C PRO A 160 11.36 33.74 6.38
N PRO A 161 12.12 32.65 6.60
CA PRO A 161 13.16 32.22 5.68
C PRO A 161 12.59 31.79 4.32
N GLY A 162 13.24 32.23 3.24
CA GLY A 162 12.96 31.75 1.88
C GLY A 162 13.88 30.60 1.45
N ASP A 163 13.40 29.75 0.54
CA ASP A 163 14.12 28.57 0.02
C ASP A 163 15.48 28.91 -0.61
N GLY A 164 15.64 30.14 -1.13
CA GLY A 164 16.89 30.64 -1.72
C GLY A 164 17.92 31.15 -0.71
N THR A 165 17.52 31.32 0.55
CA THR A 165 18.37 31.86 1.63
C THR A 165 18.80 30.77 2.61
N VAL A 166 17.88 29.88 3.00
CA VAL A 166 18.18 28.75 3.89
C VAL A 166 17.29 27.56 3.58
N ARG A 167 17.88 26.37 3.58
CA ARG A 167 17.16 25.11 3.43
C ARG A 167 17.82 24.01 4.24
N VAL A 168 17.02 23.04 4.69
CA VAL A 168 17.58 21.77 5.16
C VAL A 168 18.29 21.06 4.01
N PHE A 169 19.36 20.33 4.31
CA PHE A 169 20.19 19.68 3.30
C PHE A 169 20.58 18.28 3.74
N ALA A 170 20.55 17.32 2.82
CA ALA A 170 21.01 15.95 3.06
C ALA A 170 21.69 15.39 1.81
N VAL A 171 22.80 14.66 2.00
CA VAL A 171 23.58 14.09 0.90
C VAL A 171 24.15 12.72 1.26
N ARG A 172 24.15 11.79 0.29
CA ARG A 172 24.76 10.47 0.41
C ARG A 172 26.28 10.57 0.23
N LYS A 173 27.05 9.74 0.96
CA LYS A 173 28.53 9.67 0.91
C LYS A 173 29.13 9.23 -0.46
N ARG A 174 28.35 9.07 -1.54
CA ARG A 174 28.84 8.79 -2.91
C ARG A 174 28.07 9.59 -3.98
N GLY A 175 28.76 10.46 -4.72
CA GLY A 175 28.52 10.79 -6.14
C GLY A 175 27.35 11.68 -6.62
N ALA A 176 26.31 11.96 -5.81
CA ALA A 176 25.11 12.82 -6.09
C ALA A 176 24.14 12.38 -7.23
N LYS A 177 22.82 12.68 -7.24
CA LYS A 177 21.89 13.41 -6.34
C LYS A 177 20.77 12.51 -5.80
N ASN A 178 20.49 12.63 -4.52
CA ASN A 178 19.13 12.82 -3.99
C ASN A 178 19.21 14.08 -3.12
N GLU A 179 19.12 15.25 -3.74
CA GLU A 179 18.80 16.47 -3.01
C GLU A 179 17.37 16.35 -2.48
N ILE A 180 17.07 16.98 -1.34
CA ILE A 180 15.67 17.21 -0.96
C ILE A 180 15.01 17.90 -2.16
N PRO A 181 13.97 17.30 -2.78
CA PRO A 181 13.47 17.80 -4.06
C PRO A 181 13.08 19.27 -3.93
N SER A 182 13.52 20.12 -4.86
CA SER A 182 13.23 21.56 -4.88
C SER A 182 11.72 21.88 -4.89
N ARG A 183 10.88 20.89 -5.23
CA ARG A 183 9.43 21.00 -5.28
C ARG A 183 8.71 20.73 -3.96
N VAL A 184 9.40 20.34 -2.89
CA VAL A 184 8.74 20.15 -1.60
C VAL A 184 9.11 21.28 -0.65
N ARG A 185 8.31 22.35 -0.71
CA ARG A 185 8.10 23.21 0.46
C ARG A 185 7.34 22.38 1.48
N PHE A 186 8.00 22.03 2.57
CA PHE A 186 7.38 21.28 3.68
C PHE A 186 6.60 22.20 4.63
N GLN A 187 5.75 23.07 4.06
CA GLN A 187 4.93 24.11 4.70
C GLN A 187 5.61 25.46 4.95
N ASP A 188 4.79 26.51 5.03
CA ASP A 188 5.19 27.86 5.39
C ASP A 188 5.95 27.85 6.73
N PRO A 189 7.06 28.62 6.86
CA PRO A 189 7.82 28.71 8.10
C PRO A 189 6.89 28.93 9.30
N VAL A 190 7.01 28.08 10.33
CA VAL A 190 6.19 28.22 11.54
C VAL A 190 6.91 29.13 12.51
N ARG A 191 6.25 30.23 12.89
CA ARG A 191 6.81 31.18 13.85
C ARG A 191 6.87 30.55 15.25
N VAL A 192 8.04 30.59 15.88
CA VAL A 192 8.29 30.15 17.26
C VAL A 192 9.01 31.30 17.98
N GLY A 193 8.24 32.22 18.56
CA GLY A 193 8.78 33.45 19.13
C GLY A 193 9.47 34.32 18.06
N PRO A 194 10.73 34.74 18.25
CA PRO A 194 11.51 35.44 17.22
C PRO A 194 12.19 34.50 16.20
N TRP A 195 11.95 33.19 16.28
CA TRP A 195 12.55 32.18 15.41
C TRP A 195 11.50 31.55 14.48
N TRP A 196 11.98 30.79 13.51
CA TRP A 196 11.19 30.07 12.52
C TRP A 196 11.62 28.61 12.49
N ARG A 197 10.64 27.71 12.48
CA ARG A 197 10.86 26.27 12.28
C ARG A 197 10.58 25.90 10.82
N ILE A 198 11.55 25.27 10.17
CA ILE A 198 11.44 24.70 8.81
C ILE A 198 11.91 23.24 8.80
N GLY A 199 11.64 22.49 7.74
CA GLY A 199 12.09 21.09 7.66
C GLY A 199 12.01 20.46 6.27
N GLY A 200 12.38 19.18 6.17
CA GLY A 200 12.28 18.41 4.93
C GLY A 200 12.62 16.93 5.06
N HIS A 201 12.19 16.13 4.08
CA HIS A 201 12.34 14.68 4.11
C HIS A 201 13.65 14.19 3.52
N VAL A 202 14.22 13.20 4.18
CA VAL A 202 15.32 12.37 3.72
C VAL A 202 14.79 10.96 3.52
N THR A 203 14.82 10.45 2.28
CA THR A 203 14.28 9.13 1.92
C THR A 203 15.40 8.23 1.41
N PRO A 204 16.03 7.42 2.28
CA PRO A 204 17.00 6.42 1.86
C PRO A 204 16.33 5.39 0.96
N GLN A 205 16.83 5.23 -0.26
CA GLN A 205 16.29 4.26 -1.22
C GLN A 205 16.63 2.81 -0.81
N PHE A 206 17.73 2.60 -0.08
CA PHE A 206 18.25 1.29 0.29
C PHE A 206 18.67 1.25 1.76
N GLU A 207 18.83 0.04 2.33
CA GLU A 207 19.15 -0.13 3.76
C GLU A 207 20.57 0.30 4.08
N ASN A 208 20.76 0.90 5.25
CA ASN A 208 22.06 1.26 5.81
C ASN A 208 22.89 2.22 4.94
N GLN A 209 22.23 3.05 4.13
CA GLN A 209 22.90 4.12 3.40
C GLN A 209 23.46 5.16 4.38
N GLU A 210 24.68 5.61 4.15
CA GLU A 210 25.30 6.69 4.93
C GLU A 210 24.92 8.07 4.37
N TRP A 211 24.32 8.90 5.21
CA TRP A 211 23.82 10.24 4.88
C TRP A 211 24.40 11.29 5.81
N SER A 212 24.90 12.38 5.23
CA SER A 212 25.19 13.63 5.94
C SER A 212 23.99 14.55 5.86
N CYS A 213 23.55 15.09 7.00
CA CYS A 213 22.35 15.93 7.12
C CYS A 213 22.70 17.24 7.81
N GLY A 214 22.05 18.34 7.45
CA GLY A 214 22.31 19.64 8.04
C GLY A 214 21.56 20.78 7.34
N VAL A 215 22.22 21.91 7.20
CA VAL A 215 21.64 23.12 6.62
C VAL A 215 22.52 23.66 5.49
N GLN A 216 21.88 24.15 4.43
CA GLN A 216 22.52 24.96 3.40
C GLN A 216 22.03 26.40 3.54
N VAL A 217 22.96 27.34 3.43
CA VAL A 217 22.69 28.77 3.59
C VAL A 217 23.33 29.58 2.47
N ASN A 218 22.66 30.68 2.12
CA ASN A 218 23.11 31.70 1.19
C ASN A 218 22.78 33.08 1.79
N GLY A 219 23.74 33.64 2.52
CA GLY A 219 23.58 34.88 3.28
C GLY A 219 23.90 34.69 4.77
N THR A 220 23.27 35.50 5.63
CA THR A 220 23.48 35.44 7.09
C THR A 220 22.22 34.92 7.77
N VAL A 221 22.36 33.89 8.60
CA VAL A 221 21.26 33.30 9.36
C VAL A 221 21.75 32.82 10.72
N LEU A 222 20.92 32.98 11.74
CA LEU A 222 21.10 32.35 13.04
C LEU A 222 20.42 30.99 13.04
N VAL A 223 21.13 29.96 13.47
CA VAL A 223 20.68 28.58 13.53
C VAL A 223 20.83 28.10 14.97
N ASP A 224 19.70 27.78 15.59
CA ASP A 224 19.65 27.35 16.98
C ASP A 224 19.75 25.83 17.11
N ALA A 225 19.08 25.08 16.23
CA ALA A 225 19.09 23.63 16.31
C ALA A 225 18.71 22.91 15.02
N ILE A 226 19.22 21.67 14.85
CA ILE A 226 18.92 20.78 13.71
C ILE A 226 18.65 19.36 14.20
N GLN A 227 17.54 18.74 13.77
CA GLN A 227 17.14 17.40 14.24
C GLN A 227 16.81 16.47 13.09
N LEU A 228 17.13 15.19 13.22
CA LEU A 228 16.70 14.16 12.30
C LEU A 228 15.87 13.11 13.03
N GLU A 229 14.58 13.07 12.75
CA GLU A 229 13.63 12.14 13.37
C GLU A 229 13.12 11.11 12.35
N ARG A 230 12.95 9.86 12.75
CA ARG A 230 12.27 8.86 11.91
C ARG A 230 10.78 9.21 11.81
N ARG A 231 10.12 9.08 10.64
CA ARG A 231 8.67 9.38 10.49
C ARG A 231 7.91 8.25 9.79
N PRO A 232 6.68 7.91 10.24
CA PRO A 232 5.89 6.80 9.72
C PRO A 232 5.47 7.06 8.28
N LEU A 233 4.94 6.03 7.61
CA LEU A 233 4.63 6.00 6.18
C LEU A 233 3.62 7.07 5.73
N ASN A 234 3.06 7.91 6.60
CA ASN A 234 2.12 8.94 6.19
C ASN A 234 2.08 10.13 7.16
N GLY A 235 2.14 11.34 6.58
CA GLY A 235 2.78 12.53 7.14
C GLY A 235 2.22 13.20 8.40
N CYS A 236 3.01 13.10 9.45
CA CYS A 236 2.85 13.97 10.58
C CYS A 236 3.56 15.31 10.39
N GLU A 237 2.84 16.33 9.91
CA GLU A 237 3.29 17.73 9.89
C GLU A 237 2.90 18.45 11.22
N ALA A 238 3.56 18.07 12.32
CA ALA A 238 3.78 18.80 13.62
C ALA A 238 3.08 18.29 14.92
N PRO A 239 3.61 18.60 16.13
CA PRO A 239 5.02 18.84 16.53
C PRO A 239 5.51 17.87 17.62
N SER A 240 6.74 17.37 17.52
CA SER A 240 7.63 17.30 18.68
C SER A 240 8.35 18.65 18.75
N SER A 241 8.43 19.24 19.94
CA SER A 241 9.02 20.56 20.16
C SER A 241 10.50 20.47 20.54
N TYR A 242 11.24 19.57 19.88
CA TYR A 242 12.68 19.37 20.00
C TYR A 242 13.17 18.39 21.11
N ILE A 243 13.92 17.34 20.73
CA ILE A 243 14.76 16.48 21.58
C ILE A 243 16.25 16.88 21.47
N PRO A 244 16.83 17.53 22.49
CA PRO A 244 18.26 17.84 22.52
C PRO A 244 19.14 16.60 22.59
N THR A 245 20.26 16.65 21.88
CA THR A 245 21.33 15.66 21.97
C THR A 245 22.66 16.36 22.26
N ALA A 246 23.40 15.84 23.25
CA ALA A 246 24.69 16.39 23.65
C ALA A 246 25.88 15.47 23.32
N THR A 247 25.65 14.19 22.98
CA THR A 247 26.71 13.20 22.72
C THR A 247 26.35 12.18 21.63
N GLY A 248 25.07 11.84 21.50
CA GLY A 248 24.58 10.84 20.54
C GLY A 248 23.05 10.89 20.40
N PRO A 249 22.46 9.97 19.63
CA PRO A 249 21.01 9.87 19.46
C PRO A 249 20.29 9.81 20.81
N ALA A 250 19.20 10.55 20.95
CA ALA A 250 18.38 10.55 22.16
C ALA A 250 16.91 10.36 21.81
N GLY A 251 16.19 9.67 22.69
CA GLY A 251 14.78 9.39 22.53
C GLY A 251 13.93 9.93 23.67
N ARG A 252 12.66 10.18 23.36
CA ARG A 252 11.57 10.30 24.34
C ARG A 252 10.63 9.10 24.17
N ALA A 253 10.04 8.60 25.25
CA ALA A 253 9.01 7.56 25.16
C ALA A 253 7.63 8.15 24.87
N SER A 254 6.67 7.29 24.51
CA SER A 254 5.27 7.69 24.35
C SER A 254 4.61 8.06 25.67
N GLU A 255 3.67 8.99 25.62
CA GLU A 255 2.83 9.37 26.74
C GLU A 255 1.64 8.41 26.88
N LEU A 256 1.20 8.15 28.11
CA LEU A 256 0.04 7.30 28.37
C LEU A 256 -0.76 7.81 29.57
N LEU A 257 -2.05 8.07 29.36
CA LEU A 257 -3.01 8.28 30.44
C LEU A 257 -3.81 6.98 30.66
N THR A 258 -3.88 6.52 31.91
CA THR A 258 -4.66 5.33 32.28
C THR A 258 -5.66 5.62 33.39
N LEU A 259 -6.85 5.02 33.30
CA LEU A 259 -7.88 5.10 34.33
C LEU A 259 -8.13 3.72 34.93
N VAL A 260 -8.48 3.66 36.22
CA VAL A 260 -8.79 2.39 36.87
C VAL A 260 -10.03 1.74 36.23
N PRO A 261 -10.11 0.40 36.12
CA PRO A 261 -11.15 -0.28 35.34
C PRO A 261 -12.59 0.08 35.76
N GLU A 262 -12.80 0.43 37.03
CA GLU A 262 -14.08 0.80 37.63
C GLU A 262 -14.63 2.14 37.08
N THR A 263 -13.79 2.90 36.37
CA THR A 263 -14.13 4.20 35.79
C THR A 263 -15.21 4.09 34.71
N LEU A 264 -15.16 3.06 33.87
CA LEU A 264 -16.16 2.83 32.82
C LEU A 264 -17.13 1.72 33.23
N LYS A 265 -18.32 2.12 33.69
CA LYS A 265 -19.42 1.20 33.99
C LYS A 265 -20.13 0.78 32.70
N TRP A 266 -19.51 -0.13 31.95
CA TRP A 266 -20.01 -0.66 30.67
C TRP A 266 -21.41 -1.29 30.82
N PRO A 267 -22.44 -0.77 30.13
CA PRO A 267 -23.73 -1.42 30.11
C PRO A 267 -23.66 -2.65 29.19
N LYS A 268 -24.30 -3.75 29.62
CA LYS A 268 -24.13 -5.06 28.97
C LYS A 268 -25.01 -5.26 27.74
N LYS A 269 -26.31 -4.95 27.83
CA LYS A 269 -27.31 -5.28 26.80
C LYS A 269 -27.42 -4.23 25.69
N GLU A 270 -27.45 -2.97 26.08
CA GLU A 270 -27.48 -1.84 25.16
C GLU A 270 -26.69 -0.68 25.74
N GLY A 271 -26.24 0.24 24.89
CA GLY A 271 -25.54 1.42 25.35
C GLY A 271 -24.94 2.23 24.21
N THR A 272 -24.39 3.39 24.58
CA THR A 272 -23.71 4.28 23.64
C THR A 272 -22.46 4.87 24.26
N LEU A 273 -21.34 4.72 23.57
CA LEU A 273 -20.06 5.33 23.88
C LEU A 273 -19.83 6.51 22.93
N VAL A 274 -19.51 7.68 23.47
CA VAL A 274 -19.18 8.89 22.72
C VAL A 274 -17.76 9.32 23.07
N VAL A 275 -16.94 9.60 22.06
CA VAL A 275 -15.58 10.09 22.24
C VAL A 275 -15.36 11.31 21.34
N TRP A 276 -14.98 12.43 21.95
CA TRP A 276 -14.53 13.63 21.25
C TRP A 276 -13.02 13.63 21.14
N LEU A 277 -12.52 13.57 19.90
CA LEU A 277 -11.10 13.46 19.61
C LEU A 277 -10.67 14.35 18.43
N ARG A 278 -9.41 14.75 18.40
CA ARG A 278 -8.81 15.53 17.31
C ARG A 278 -7.38 15.09 17.06
N THR A 279 -6.94 15.09 15.82
CA THR A 279 -5.53 14.85 15.48
C THR A 279 -4.75 16.16 15.38
N GLY A 280 -3.42 16.12 15.49
CA GLY A 280 -2.57 17.28 15.32
C GLY A 280 -1.94 17.44 13.93
N SER A 281 -2.10 16.48 13.01
CA SER A 281 -1.29 16.41 11.79
C SER A 281 -2.08 16.43 10.45
N PRO A 282 -1.67 17.28 9.48
CA PRO A 282 -2.24 17.42 8.14
C PRO A 282 -2.28 16.17 7.26
N VAL A 283 -1.29 15.29 7.38
CA VAL A 283 -1.08 14.17 6.45
C VAL A 283 -1.31 12.83 7.19
N HIS A 284 -2.58 12.50 7.35
CA HIS A 284 -3.07 11.25 7.91
C HIS A 284 -2.42 10.00 7.31
N ASN A 285 -1.51 9.28 7.98
CA ASN A 285 -1.63 7.82 8.24
C ASN A 285 -0.71 7.25 9.37
N GLY A 286 -0.83 7.77 10.58
CA GLY A 286 -0.50 7.00 11.79
C GLY A 286 -1.76 6.39 12.43
N SER A 287 -1.58 5.37 13.27
CA SER A 287 -2.60 4.80 14.16
C SER A 287 -2.45 5.36 15.57
N THR A 288 -3.36 6.21 16.03
CA THR A 288 -3.40 6.64 17.44
C THR A 288 -4.59 5.99 18.13
N ILE A 289 -4.37 5.29 19.25
CA ILE A 289 -5.47 4.85 20.11
C ILE A 289 -5.99 6.09 20.83
N ALA A 290 -7.22 6.49 20.51
CA ALA A 290 -7.94 7.46 21.31
C ALA A 290 -8.38 6.84 22.65
N LEU A 291 -8.85 5.59 22.61
CA LEU A 291 -9.33 4.83 23.75
C LEU A 291 -9.10 3.32 23.55
N ARG A 292 -8.56 2.60 24.55
CA ARG A 292 -8.49 1.13 24.56
C ARG A 292 -8.77 0.52 25.92
N GLN A 293 -9.59 -0.52 25.95
CA GLN A 293 -9.91 -1.35 27.11
C GLN A 293 -9.85 -2.83 26.72
N ASP A 294 -9.14 -3.65 27.48
CA ASP A 294 -9.14 -5.10 27.31
C ASP A 294 -10.07 -5.77 28.34
N TYR A 295 -10.70 -6.86 27.92
CA TYR A 295 -11.71 -7.61 28.66
C TYR A 295 -11.43 -9.13 28.60
N LYS A 296 -11.98 -9.84 29.59
CA LYS A 296 -12.02 -11.30 29.63
C LYS A 296 -13.46 -11.79 29.72
N LEU A 297 -13.84 -12.72 28.84
CA LEU A 297 -15.14 -13.38 28.83
C LEU A 297 -14.90 -14.90 28.77
N GLY A 298 -15.08 -15.60 29.89
CA GLY A 298 -14.57 -16.97 30.04
C GLY A 298 -13.05 -17.01 29.84
N ASP A 299 -12.57 -17.90 28.97
CA ASP A 299 -11.15 -18.01 28.62
C ASP A 299 -10.72 -17.11 27.45
N GLN A 300 -11.64 -16.33 26.86
CA GLN A 300 -11.34 -15.48 25.71
C GLN A 300 -10.94 -14.07 26.16
N SER A 301 -9.82 -13.57 25.62
CA SER A 301 -9.40 -12.16 25.72
C SER A 301 -9.93 -11.35 24.54
N GLN A 302 -10.41 -10.14 24.82
CA GLN A 302 -10.96 -9.24 23.80
C GLN A 302 -10.60 -7.78 24.09
N SER A 303 -10.66 -6.91 23.09
CA SER A 303 -10.26 -5.50 23.21
C SER A 303 -11.25 -4.57 22.52
N LEU A 304 -11.72 -3.54 23.23
CA LEU A 304 -12.33 -2.35 22.63
C LEU A 304 -11.24 -1.33 22.36
N SER A 305 -11.23 -0.77 21.15
CA SER A 305 -10.26 0.20 20.68
C SER A 305 -10.94 1.19 19.73
N ILE A 306 -10.86 2.48 20.05
CA ILE A 306 -11.13 3.57 19.13
C ILE A 306 -9.78 4.10 18.67
N MET A 307 -9.54 4.00 17.37
CA MET A 307 -8.25 4.30 16.76
C MET A 307 -8.43 5.26 15.60
N HIS A 308 -7.62 6.30 15.53
CA HIS A 308 -7.53 7.12 14.35
C HIS A 308 -6.48 6.52 13.41
N ASN A 309 -6.86 6.13 12.20
CA ASN A 309 -6.00 5.58 11.16
C ASN A 309 -5.98 6.49 9.94
N GLY A 310 -4.96 6.41 9.09
CA GLY A 310 -4.79 7.38 7.99
C GLY A 310 -5.81 7.47 6.88
N GLY A 311 -6.83 6.61 6.92
CA GLY A 311 -7.97 6.67 6.02
C GLY A 311 -9.30 6.88 6.73
N GLY A 312 -9.30 7.13 8.05
CA GLY A 312 -10.50 7.29 8.88
C GLY A 312 -10.34 6.76 10.30
N LEU A 313 -11.41 6.87 11.09
CA LEU A 313 -11.51 6.30 12.43
C LEU A 313 -11.90 4.81 12.36
N ASP A 314 -11.14 3.97 13.05
CA ASP A 314 -11.43 2.57 13.27
C ASP A 314 -11.96 2.38 14.68
N VAL A 315 -13.18 1.85 14.79
CA VAL A 315 -13.76 1.41 16.06
C VAL A 315 -13.77 -0.10 16.03
N VAL A 316 -12.92 -0.73 16.83
CA VAL A 316 -12.71 -2.19 16.87
C VAL A 316 -13.02 -2.68 18.27
N GLY A 317 -13.95 -3.62 18.44
CA GLY A 317 -14.31 -4.14 19.75
C GLY A 317 -14.51 -5.66 19.83
N PRO A 318 -14.64 -6.20 21.06
CA PRO A 318 -15.24 -7.54 21.30
C PRO A 318 -16.60 -7.73 20.61
N ILE A 319 -17.24 -6.60 20.34
CA ILE A 319 -18.56 -6.42 19.74
C ILE A 319 -18.48 -6.26 18.21
N GLY A 320 -17.38 -6.60 17.56
CA GLY A 320 -17.19 -6.27 16.14
C GLY A 320 -16.72 -4.83 15.95
N GLY A 321 -16.46 -4.45 14.71
CA GLY A 321 -15.85 -3.17 14.42
C GLY A 321 -16.00 -2.75 12.97
N ASN A 322 -15.95 -1.44 12.75
CA ASN A 322 -16.09 -0.86 11.43
C ASN A 322 -15.00 0.20 11.21
N ARG A 323 -14.24 0.02 10.13
CA ARG A 323 -13.31 1.02 9.63
C ARG A 323 -14.07 2.06 8.83
N THR A 324 -14.09 3.29 9.29
CA THR A 324 -14.72 4.39 8.55
C THR A 324 -13.83 4.71 7.34
N PRO A 325 -14.37 4.74 6.11
CA PRO A 325 -13.61 5.16 4.91
C PRO A 325 -13.50 6.68 4.79
N ARG A 326 -14.13 7.44 5.70
CA ARG A 326 -14.22 8.90 5.64
C ARG A 326 -12.93 9.51 6.16
N LEU A 327 -12.25 10.27 5.30
CA LEU A 327 -11.12 11.09 5.68
C LEU A 327 -11.56 12.10 6.75
N VAL A 328 -11.11 11.89 7.98
CA VAL A 328 -11.24 12.86 9.07
C VAL A 328 -10.24 13.98 8.79
N ARG A 329 -10.63 15.25 8.96
CA ARG A 329 -9.69 16.34 8.71
C ARG A 329 -8.71 16.50 9.88
N PRO A 330 -7.42 16.71 9.59
CA PRO A 330 -6.33 16.96 10.54
C PRO A 330 -6.63 17.91 11.68
N ASP A 331 -7.41 18.94 11.38
CA ASP A 331 -7.64 20.11 12.18
C ASP A 331 -9.06 20.16 12.74
N HIS A 332 -9.85 19.10 12.57
CA HIS A 332 -11.27 19.02 12.93
C HIS A 332 -11.48 18.21 14.21
N TRP A 333 -12.36 18.69 15.10
CA TRP A 333 -12.83 17.89 16.22
C TRP A 333 -13.85 16.86 15.74
N THR A 334 -13.55 15.59 15.97
CA THR A 334 -14.37 14.47 15.54
C THR A 334 -15.12 13.88 16.71
N GLN A 335 -16.44 13.74 16.56
CA GLN A 335 -17.26 12.96 17.49
C GLN A 335 -17.37 11.53 16.96
N ALA A 336 -16.84 10.58 17.72
CA ALA A 336 -16.97 9.17 17.46
C ALA A 336 -18.03 8.56 18.38
N VAL A 337 -19.09 7.99 17.79
CA VAL A 337 -20.17 7.35 18.54
C VAL A 337 -20.20 5.87 18.20
N LEU A 338 -20.18 5.01 19.21
CA LEU A 338 -20.40 3.58 19.11
C LEU A 338 -21.65 3.23 19.91
N THR A 339 -22.67 2.71 19.25
CA THR A 339 -23.90 2.28 19.91
C THR A 339 -24.16 0.80 19.63
N TRP A 340 -24.77 0.10 20.57
CA TRP A 340 -25.09 -1.31 20.45
C TRP A 340 -26.41 -1.63 21.14
N LYS A 341 -27.15 -2.57 20.55
CA LYS A 341 -28.42 -3.08 21.06
C LYS A 341 -28.73 -4.41 20.40
N ASP A 342 -29.22 -5.38 21.19
CA ASP A 342 -29.80 -6.64 20.69
C ASP A 342 -28.91 -7.40 19.68
N GLY A 343 -27.60 -7.46 19.93
CA GLY A 343 -26.67 -8.17 19.03
C GLY A 343 -26.34 -7.43 17.73
N ARG A 344 -26.75 -6.15 17.60
CA ARG A 344 -26.32 -5.24 16.53
C ARG A 344 -25.60 -4.01 17.06
N GLY A 345 -24.71 -3.48 16.22
CA GLY A 345 -23.88 -2.30 16.52
C GLY A 345 -23.89 -1.30 15.37
N TRP A 346 -23.81 -0.02 15.73
CA TRP A 346 -23.72 1.09 14.80
C TRP A 346 -22.62 2.04 15.21
N THR A 347 -22.06 2.72 14.22
CA THR A 347 -21.02 3.72 14.44
C THR A 347 -21.42 5.00 13.73
N PHE A 348 -21.35 6.12 14.43
CA PHE A 348 -21.57 7.45 13.87
C PHE A 348 -20.32 8.30 14.01
N ILE A 349 -20.07 9.12 12.99
CA ILE A 349 -18.97 10.07 12.93
C ILE A 349 -19.57 11.44 12.62
N ASP A 350 -19.38 12.38 13.54
CA ASP A 350 -19.94 13.73 13.45
C ASP A 350 -21.45 13.70 13.17
N GLY A 351 -22.16 12.90 13.97
CA GLY A 351 -23.60 12.65 13.84
C GLY A 351 -24.04 11.75 12.67
N VAL A 352 -23.16 11.40 11.73
CA VAL A 352 -23.51 10.64 10.52
C VAL A 352 -23.17 9.16 10.67
N GLN A 353 -24.12 8.27 10.35
CA GLN A 353 -23.88 6.82 10.38
C GLN A 353 -22.82 6.37 9.37
N ASN A 354 -22.02 5.39 9.76
CA ASN A 354 -21.04 4.73 8.90
C ASN A 354 -21.66 3.51 8.19
N ASP A 355 -21.82 3.60 6.87
CA ASP A 355 -22.65 2.70 6.03
C ASP A 355 -22.12 1.27 5.84
N ARG A 356 -20.91 0.94 6.30
CA ARG A 356 -20.32 -0.41 6.09
C ARG A 356 -21.06 -1.56 6.76
N GLY A 357 -21.89 -1.29 7.77
CA GLY A 357 -22.79 -2.26 8.39
C GLY A 357 -24.21 -2.27 7.79
N GLY A 358 -24.48 -1.39 6.81
CA GLY A 358 -25.84 -1.11 6.35
C GLY A 358 -26.72 -0.44 7.42
N PRO A 359 -27.99 -0.15 7.10
CA PRO A 359 -28.94 0.44 8.04
C PRO A 359 -29.24 -0.46 9.25
N GLU A 360 -29.08 -1.78 9.11
CA GLU A 360 -29.31 -2.76 10.19
C GLU A 360 -28.15 -2.89 11.19
N GLY A 361 -27.02 -2.22 10.95
CA GLY A 361 -25.84 -2.32 11.80
C GLY A 361 -25.08 -3.64 11.63
N TYR A 362 -23.84 -3.67 12.12
CA TYR A 362 -23.00 -4.88 12.10
C TYR A 362 -23.32 -5.77 13.30
N GLN A 363 -23.00 -7.06 13.19
CA GLN A 363 -23.21 -8.00 14.30
C GLN A 363 -22.26 -7.68 15.46
N VAL A 364 -22.82 -7.63 16.68
CA VAL A 364 -22.08 -7.51 17.94
C VAL A 364 -22.33 -8.72 18.82
N ARG A 365 -21.39 -9.03 19.71
CA ARG A 365 -21.60 -9.99 20.79
C ARG A 365 -22.54 -9.42 21.87
N ALA A 366 -23.11 -10.30 22.68
CA ALA A 366 -24.10 -9.94 23.71
C ALA A 366 -23.52 -9.37 25.02
N ASP A 367 -22.23 -9.52 25.31
CA ASP A 367 -21.54 -8.95 26.49
C ASP A 367 -20.07 -8.63 26.15
N PHE A 368 -19.51 -7.60 26.78
CA PHE A 368 -18.10 -7.22 26.70
C PHE A 368 -17.21 -8.10 27.60
N GLY A 369 -17.76 -8.68 28.67
CA GLY A 369 -16.99 -9.38 29.70
C GLY A 369 -16.42 -8.46 30.78
N SER A 370 -15.49 -8.96 31.60
CA SER A 370 -14.90 -8.20 32.71
C SER A 370 -13.62 -7.48 32.27
N PRO A 371 -13.47 -6.16 32.53
CA PRO A 371 -12.21 -5.44 32.30
C PRO A 371 -11.03 -6.11 33.03
N VAL A 372 -9.88 -6.23 32.36
CA VAL A 372 -8.67 -6.85 32.96
C VAL A 372 -7.44 -5.93 33.03
N ASN A 373 -7.50 -4.77 32.37
CA ASN A 373 -6.47 -3.75 32.45
C ASN A 373 -7.06 -2.36 32.71
N ARG A 374 -6.20 -1.40 33.03
CA ARG A 374 -6.56 0.02 33.13
C ARG A 374 -6.98 0.52 31.75
N LEU A 375 -8.03 1.33 31.68
CA LEU A 375 -8.44 1.99 30.45
C LEU A 375 -7.32 2.91 29.95
N ALA A 376 -6.81 2.68 28.75
CA ALA A 376 -5.82 3.54 28.12
C ALA A 376 -6.51 4.65 27.31
N ILE A 377 -6.18 5.91 27.60
CA ILE A 377 -6.64 7.09 26.86
C ILE A 377 -5.43 7.75 26.20
N GLY A 378 -5.52 7.97 24.88
CA GLY A 378 -4.43 8.57 24.12
C GLY A 378 -3.16 7.71 24.15
N ALA A 379 -3.26 6.44 23.80
CA ALA A 379 -2.09 5.56 23.69
C ALA A 379 -1.64 5.46 22.23
N GLN A 380 -0.36 5.24 21.97
CA GLN A 380 0.08 4.89 20.62
C GLN A 380 0.56 3.44 20.60
N LEU A 381 0.03 2.64 19.67
CA LEU A 381 0.54 1.29 19.46
C LEU A 381 2.02 1.38 19.02
N ALA A 382 2.83 0.43 19.47
CA ALA A 382 4.29 0.41 19.39
C ALA A 382 4.90 0.59 17.98
N ASN A 383 4.09 0.61 16.91
CA ASN A 383 4.57 0.53 15.53
C ASN A 383 4.28 1.77 14.66
N TYR A 384 3.56 2.79 15.15
CA TYR A 384 3.17 3.96 14.33
C TYR A 384 3.48 5.28 15.03
N ALA A 385 4.76 5.56 15.28
CA ALA A 385 5.19 6.76 16.01
C ALA A 385 4.78 8.08 15.30
N HIS A 386 4.58 9.16 16.05
CA HIS A 386 4.53 10.59 15.64
C HIS A 386 3.19 11.31 15.42
N LEU A 387 2.06 10.84 15.97
CA LEU A 387 0.83 11.63 15.98
C LEU A 387 0.56 12.24 17.37
N ALA A 388 0.43 13.56 17.42
CA ALA A 388 -0.23 14.23 18.52
C ALA A 388 -1.75 14.01 18.41
N GLY A 389 -2.38 13.44 19.43
CA GLY A 389 -3.82 13.25 19.50
C GLY A 389 -4.41 13.97 20.71
N TYR A 390 -5.54 14.63 20.51
CA TYR A 390 -6.34 15.25 21.58
C TYR A 390 -7.55 14.39 21.88
N VAL A 391 -7.81 14.13 23.15
CA VAL A 391 -9.10 13.59 23.63
C VAL A 391 -9.70 14.62 24.57
N ALA A 392 -10.89 15.14 24.21
CA ALA A 392 -11.57 16.17 24.99
C ALA A 392 -12.59 15.59 25.97
N ARG A 393 -13.30 14.54 25.55
CA ARG A 393 -14.40 13.98 26.33
C ARG A 393 -14.64 12.50 25.99
N VAL A 394 -14.99 11.71 26.99
CA VAL A 394 -15.46 10.32 26.83
C VAL A 394 -16.74 10.17 27.64
N GLN A 395 -17.83 9.79 26.99
CA GLN A 395 -19.13 9.60 27.65
C GLN A 395 -19.70 8.22 27.37
N LEU A 396 -20.40 7.69 28.36
CA LEU A 396 -21.06 6.40 28.27
C LEU A 396 -22.52 6.55 28.71
N PHE A 397 -23.44 6.05 27.89
CA PHE A 397 -24.88 6.08 28.12
C PHE A 397 -25.40 4.65 28.22
N GLY A 398 -26.40 4.46 29.09
CA GLY A 398 -27.07 3.17 29.28
C GLY A 398 -28.08 2.81 28.20
N THR A 399 -28.32 3.70 27.24
CA THR A 399 -29.28 3.53 26.15
C THR A 399 -28.57 3.54 24.80
N ALA A 400 -29.07 2.74 23.86
CA ALA A 400 -28.65 2.81 22.48
C ALA A 400 -29.23 4.05 21.79
N TRP A 401 -28.44 4.69 20.94
CA TRP A 401 -28.86 5.85 20.16
C TRP A 401 -29.20 5.39 18.75
N ASP A 402 -30.30 5.90 18.22
CA ASP A 402 -30.54 5.82 16.78
C ASP A 402 -29.82 6.96 16.05
N HIS A 403 -29.93 6.98 14.72
CA HIS A 403 -29.29 8.01 13.89
C HIS A 403 -29.70 9.43 14.27
N ASP A 404 -30.99 9.65 14.53
CA ASP A 404 -31.52 10.98 14.81
C ASP A 404 -31.03 11.46 16.18
N THR A 405 -31.03 10.60 17.19
CA THR A 405 -30.46 10.90 18.51
C THR A 405 -28.97 11.23 18.43
N ALA A 406 -28.21 10.48 17.63
CA ALA A 406 -26.78 10.74 17.44
C ALA A 406 -26.51 12.08 16.74
N TRP A 407 -27.34 12.44 15.74
CA TRP A 407 -27.26 13.72 15.03
C TRP A 407 -27.61 14.90 15.94
N ASP A 408 -28.74 14.85 16.63
CA ASP A 408 -29.19 15.93 17.52
C ASP A 408 -28.20 16.17 18.66
N ARG A 409 -27.58 15.09 19.15
CA ARG A 409 -26.57 15.20 20.20
C ARG A 409 -25.26 15.79 19.69
N TYR A 410 -24.86 15.46 18.46
CA TYR A 410 -23.74 16.12 17.80
C TYR A 410 -23.97 17.63 17.69
N GLU A 411 -25.12 18.06 17.17
CA GLU A 411 -25.46 19.49 17.03
C GLU A 411 -25.47 20.22 18.38
N THR A 412 -26.04 19.59 19.41
CA THR A 412 -26.07 20.14 20.78
C THR A 412 -24.67 20.33 21.35
N ASP A 413 -23.82 19.31 21.21
CA ASP A 413 -22.43 19.36 21.69
C ASP A 413 -21.62 20.44 20.94
N VAL A 414 -21.83 20.61 19.63
CA VAL A 414 -21.19 21.66 18.82
C VAL A 414 -21.65 23.06 19.26
N ALA A 415 -22.96 23.25 19.47
CA ALA A 415 -23.51 24.53 19.94
C ALA A 415 -22.98 24.89 21.33
N ALA A 416 -22.93 23.93 22.27
CA ALA A 416 -22.40 24.13 23.62
C ALA A 416 -20.88 24.44 23.63
N ALA A 417 -20.14 24.01 22.60
CA ALA A 417 -18.72 24.30 22.42
C ALA A 417 -18.44 25.68 21.78
N GLY A 418 -19.46 26.52 21.57
CA GLY A 418 -19.34 27.90 21.12
C GLY A 418 -19.29 28.09 19.60
N GLY A 419 -20.02 27.27 18.82
CA GLY A 419 -20.11 27.42 17.36
C GLY A 419 -20.55 28.82 16.95
N ASP A 420 -19.79 29.49 16.07
CA ASP A 420 -20.19 30.81 15.58
C ASP A 420 -21.39 30.71 14.63
N VAL A 421 -22.45 31.42 15.00
CA VAL A 421 -23.77 31.48 14.36
C VAL A 421 -23.86 32.59 13.29
N MET A 422 -22.76 33.29 12.90
CA MET A 422 -22.84 34.45 11.97
C MET A 422 -21.90 34.51 10.74
N ALA A 423 -21.27 33.43 10.28
CA ALA A 423 -20.50 33.44 9.01
C ALA A 423 -21.29 32.95 7.77
N LEU A 424 -22.30 33.72 7.34
CA LEU A 424 -22.95 33.61 6.02
C LEU A 424 -22.02 34.12 4.91
N VAL A 425 -21.07 33.31 4.41
CA VAL A 425 -20.58 33.43 3.02
C VAL A 425 -20.26 32.04 2.45
N LYS A 426 -21.01 31.64 1.43
CA LYS A 426 -20.49 30.78 0.35
C LYS A 426 -20.01 31.72 -0.77
N PRO A 427 -18.87 31.41 -1.43
CA PRO A 427 -19.02 30.57 -2.63
C PRO A 427 -17.94 29.48 -2.82
N VAL A 428 -18.45 28.25 -2.96
CA VAL A 428 -18.17 27.18 -3.94
C VAL A 428 -16.76 27.02 -4.55
N ARG A 429 -16.17 25.83 -4.33
CA ARG A 429 -15.69 24.86 -5.37
C ARG A 429 -15.70 23.42 -4.83
N PRO A 430 -15.71 22.39 -5.69
CA PRO A 430 -16.70 21.32 -5.68
C PRO A 430 -16.50 20.31 -4.54
N LYS A 431 -17.62 19.95 -3.93
CA LYS A 431 -17.76 18.71 -3.16
C LYS A 431 -17.42 17.52 -4.09
N PRO A 432 -16.53 16.59 -3.71
CA PRO A 432 -16.72 15.20 -4.11
C PRO A 432 -18.12 14.78 -3.64
N PRO A 433 -18.88 13.99 -4.42
CA PRO A 433 -20.21 13.58 -4.02
C PRO A 433 -20.13 12.90 -2.64
N THR A 434 -20.73 13.56 -1.66
CA THR A 434 -21.13 12.93 -0.41
C THR A 434 -22.05 11.76 -0.80
N PRO A 435 -21.96 10.56 -0.20
CA PRO A 435 -23.07 9.63 -0.25
C PRO A 435 -24.23 10.33 0.46
N ARG A 436 -25.07 10.96 -0.36
CA ARG A 436 -26.43 11.48 -0.14
C ARG A 436 -26.68 12.29 1.14
N PRO A 437 -26.96 13.62 1.07
CA PRO A 437 -27.58 14.31 2.21
C PRO A 437 -28.92 13.64 2.53
N MET A 438 -29.08 13.16 3.76
CA MET A 438 -30.26 12.41 4.15
C MET A 438 -31.45 13.38 4.25
N ILE A 439 -32.46 13.15 3.43
CA ILE A 439 -33.68 13.95 3.43
C ILE A 439 -34.47 13.56 4.69
N PRO A 440 -34.95 14.50 5.54
CA PRO A 440 -35.69 14.16 6.74
C PRO A 440 -36.89 13.24 6.47
N ARG A 441 -37.14 12.26 7.36
CA ARG A 441 -38.21 11.24 7.23
C ARG A 441 -39.60 11.84 6.98
N LYS A 442 -39.86 13.04 7.49
CA LYS A 442 -41.09 13.81 7.21
C LYS A 442 -41.33 14.10 5.73
N PHE A 443 -40.35 13.92 4.86
CA PHE A 443 -40.52 14.09 3.42
C PHE A 443 -40.58 12.77 2.66
N TRP A 444 -40.41 11.63 3.32
CA TRP A 444 -40.36 10.34 2.65
C TRP A 444 -41.75 9.93 2.18
N VAL A 445 -41.80 9.32 1.00
CA VAL A 445 -43.02 8.78 0.41
C VAL A 445 -42.98 7.27 0.57
N LYS A 446 -44.04 6.71 1.15
CA LYS A 446 -44.28 5.27 1.23
C LYS A 446 -45.40 4.87 0.28
N THR A 447 -45.23 3.75 -0.40
CA THR A 447 -46.28 3.13 -1.20
C THR A 447 -46.17 1.61 -1.08
N VAL A 448 -47.23 0.90 -1.47
CA VAL A 448 -47.26 -0.56 -1.44
C VAL A 448 -47.54 -1.04 -2.85
N VAL A 449 -46.78 -2.02 -3.31
CA VAL A 449 -47.04 -2.72 -4.57
C VAL A 449 -47.27 -4.19 -4.27
N ASP A 450 -48.23 -4.79 -4.94
CA ASP A 450 -48.51 -6.22 -4.82
C ASP A 450 -47.74 -7.00 -5.88
N LEU A 451 -46.90 -7.94 -5.44
CA LEU A 451 -46.07 -8.77 -6.31
C LEU A 451 -46.78 -10.10 -6.57
N PRO A 452 -47.11 -10.45 -7.83
CA PRO A 452 -47.85 -11.69 -8.10
C PRO A 452 -47.04 -12.96 -7.85
N THR A 453 -45.70 -12.88 -7.88
CA THR A 453 -44.79 -14.02 -7.75
C THR A 453 -43.49 -13.62 -7.04
N ALA A 454 -42.74 -14.59 -6.53
CA ALA A 454 -41.42 -14.31 -5.97
C ALA A 454 -40.39 -14.18 -7.11
N ALA A 455 -39.64 -13.07 -7.14
CA ALA A 455 -38.63 -12.82 -8.18
C ALA A 455 -37.62 -11.73 -7.76
N PRO A 456 -36.45 -11.65 -8.44
CA PRO A 456 -35.63 -10.44 -8.44
C PRO A 456 -36.43 -9.25 -8.99
N THR A 457 -36.35 -8.12 -8.29
CA THR A 457 -37.05 -6.88 -8.64
C THR A 457 -36.08 -5.71 -8.73
N SER A 458 -36.38 -4.75 -9.60
CA SER A 458 -35.70 -3.46 -9.65
C SER A 458 -36.74 -2.36 -9.58
N ALA A 459 -36.49 -1.28 -8.84
CA ALA A 459 -37.43 -0.16 -8.73
C ALA A 459 -36.76 1.18 -8.98
N VAL A 460 -37.45 2.03 -9.72
CA VAL A 460 -36.97 3.32 -10.20
C VAL A 460 -38.07 4.38 -10.13
N VAL A 461 -37.68 5.64 -9.99
CA VAL A 461 -38.58 6.80 -9.96
C VAL A 461 -38.32 7.68 -11.17
N TYR A 462 -39.38 8.07 -11.88
CA TYR A 462 -39.40 8.99 -13.01
C TYR A 462 -40.16 10.27 -12.65
N ASP A 463 -39.80 11.39 -13.27
CA ASP A 463 -40.61 12.62 -13.20
C ASP A 463 -41.78 12.61 -14.20
N ALA A 464 -42.59 13.66 -14.19
CA ALA A 464 -43.76 13.82 -15.07
C ALA A 464 -43.42 13.86 -16.57
N THR A 465 -42.16 14.11 -16.94
CA THR A 465 -41.69 14.09 -18.35
C THR A 465 -41.20 12.72 -18.79
N GLY A 466 -41.14 11.74 -17.86
CA GLY A 466 -40.60 10.41 -18.13
C GLY A 466 -39.09 10.31 -17.98
N ARG A 467 -38.42 11.30 -17.39
CA ARG A 467 -36.98 11.26 -17.12
C ARG A 467 -36.69 10.53 -15.81
N LEU A 468 -35.67 9.68 -15.80
CA LEU A 468 -35.23 8.94 -14.61
C LEU A 468 -34.69 9.92 -13.55
N VAL A 469 -35.20 9.80 -12.33
CA VAL A 469 -34.87 10.64 -11.17
C VAL A 469 -34.04 9.89 -10.15
N ARG A 470 -34.40 8.63 -9.86
CA ARG A 470 -33.78 7.81 -8.81
C ARG A 470 -33.87 6.33 -9.14
N THR A 471 -32.78 5.61 -8.92
CA THR A 471 -32.80 4.14 -8.76
C THR A 471 -32.90 3.80 -7.28
N LEU A 472 -33.93 3.05 -6.89
CA LEU A 472 -34.19 2.67 -5.50
C LEU A 472 -33.42 1.39 -5.13
N TRP A 473 -33.48 0.36 -5.99
CA TRP A 473 -32.70 -0.87 -5.89
C TRP A 473 -32.64 -1.61 -7.23
N GLU A 474 -31.70 -2.55 -7.32
CA GLU A 474 -31.47 -3.40 -8.49
C GLU A 474 -31.47 -4.87 -8.08
N ALA A 475 -32.15 -5.72 -8.85
CA ALA A 475 -32.19 -7.19 -8.71
C ALA A 475 -32.43 -7.71 -7.27
N LYS A 476 -33.20 -6.97 -6.45
CA LYS A 476 -33.51 -7.35 -5.07
C LYS A 476 -34.56 -8.47 -5.07
N PRO A 477 -34.27 -9.65 -4.50
CA PRO A 477 -35.26 -10.71 -4.40
C PRO A 477 -36.39 -10.30 -3.46
N LEU A 478 -37.62 -10.31 -3.96
CA LEU A 478 -38.83 -10.06 -3.18
C LEU A 478 -39.78 -11.26 -3.29
N LYS A 479 -40.52 -11.55 -2.22
CA LYS A 479 -41.55 -12.59 -2.19
C LYS A 479 -42.82 -12.11 -2.90
N ALA A 480 -43.67 -13.05 -3.29
CA ALA A 480 -45.05 -12.73 -3.70
C ALA A 480 -45.81 -12.05 -2.54
N GLY A 481 -46.76 -11.18 -2.87
CA GLY A 481 -47.56 -10.39 -1.96
C GLY A 481 -47.12 -8.92 -1.85
N LYS A 482 -47.67 -8.23 -0.86
CA LYS A 482 -47.47 -6.78 -0.65
C LYS A 482 -46.03 -6.46 -0.27
N ALA A 483 -45.38 -5.60 -1.06
CA ALA A 483 -44.08 -5.02 -0.78
C ALA A 483 -44.20 -3.51 -0.52
N GLU A 484 -43.76 -3.05 0.66
CA GLU A 484 -43.62 -1.61 0.95
C GLU A 484 -42.40 -1.04 0.23
N ILE A 485 -42.61 0.09 -0.44
CA ILE A 485 -41.60 0.85 -1.14
C ILE A 485 -41.49 2.21 -0.48
N THR A 486 -40.28 2.55 -0.06
CA THR A 486 -39.98 3.86 0.53
C THR A 486 -39.03 4.63 -0.38
N TRP A 487 -39.41 5.86 -0.72
CA TRP A 487 -38.56 6.81 -1.43
C TRP A 487 -38.32 8.04 -0.57
N ASP A 488 -37.05 8.40 -0.39
CA ASP A 488 -36.58 9.54 0.39
C ASP A 488 -36.92 10.92 -0.24
N THR A 489 -37.57 10.95 -1.40
CA THR A 489 -37.77 12.13 -2.28
C THR A 489 -36.47 12.73 -2.81
N GLY A 490 -35.40 11.94 -2.85
CA GLY A 490 -34.11 12.31 -3.42
C GLY A 490 -33.90 11.78 -4.84
N ASN A 491 -33.12 12.49 -5.63
CA ASN A 491 -32.57 11.96 -6.89
C ASN A 491 -31.34 11.05 -6.61
N ASP A 492 -30.71 10.46 -7.62
CA ASP A 492 -29.55 9.56 -7.43
C ASP A 492 -28.36 10.21 -6.69
N ALA A 493 -28.23 11.54 -6.80
CA ALA A 493 -27.25 12.34 -6.06
C ALA A 493 -27.65 12.64 -4.60
N GLY A 494 -28.80 12.12 -4.14
CA GLY A 494 -29.35 12.35 -2.80
C GLY A 494 -29.91 13.76 -2.58
N LYS A 495 -30.02 14.59 -3.62
CA LYS A 495 -30.62 15.91 -3.51
C LYS A 495 -32.14 15.77 -3.54
N ARG A 496 -32.83 16.40 -2.57
CA ARG A 496 -34.29 16.47 -2.57
C ARG A 496 -34.80 17.07 -3.87
N VAL A 497 -35.75 16.40 -4.49
CA VAL A 497 -36.41 16.89 -5.70
C VAL A 497 -37.57 17.83 -5.34
N PRO A 498 -37.91 18.79 -6.21
CA PRO A 498 -39.03 19.69 -5.96
C PRO A 498 -40.35 18.94 -5.78
N PRO A 499 -41.32 19.49 -5.02
CA PRO A 499 -42.68 18.97 -5.01
C PRO A 499 -43.24 18.85 -6.44
N GLY A 500 -43.88 17.73 -6.78
CA GLY A 500 -44.36 17.47 -8.13
C GLY A 500 -44.93 16.06 -8.29
N ARG A 501 -45.35 15.72 -9.51
CA ARG A 501 -45.79 14.36 -9.86
C ARG A 501 -44.60 13.49 -10.27
N TYR A 502 -44.50 12.32 -9.66
CA TYR A 502 -43.48 11.32 -9.94
C TYR A 502 -44.13 9.94 -10.16
N GLN A 503 -43.52 9.12 -11.00
CA GLN A 503 -43.94 7.76 -11.30
C GLN A 503 -42.90 6.77 -10.76
N LEU A 504 -43.33 5.88 -9.88
CA LEU A 504 -42.51 4.74 -9.46
C LEU A 504 -42.79 3.56 -10.38
N ARG A 505 -41.76 3.00 -11.01
CA ARG A 505 -41.86 1.80 -11.83
C ARG A 505 -41.05 0.68 -11.18
N MET A 506 -41.63 -0.51 -11.13
CA MET A 506 -40.99 -1.71 -10.64
C MET A 506 -40.98 -2.76 -11.74
N LEU A 507 -39.80 -3.31 -12.00
CA LEU A 507 -39.61 -4.47 -12.87
C LEU A 507 -39.51 -5.71 -11.99
N GLN A 508 -40.23 -6.77 -12.36
CA GLN A 508 -40.16 -8.08 -11.75
C GLN A 508 -39.64 -9.05 -12.81
N ALA A 509 -38.54 -9.74 -12.55
CA ALA A 509 -37.86 -10.60 -13.53
C ALA A 509 -37.81 -12.06 -13.06
N PRO A 510 -38.96 -12.77 -13.01
CA PRO A 510 -38.98 -14.18 -12.66
C PRO A 510 -38.13 -14.99 -13.66
N GLY A 511 -37.28 -15.87 -13.15
CA GLY A 511 -36.43 -16.75 -13.97
C GLY A 511 -35.06 -16.18 -14.37
N VAL A 512 -34.72 -14.93 -14.02
CA VAL A 512 -33.38 -14.36 -14.27
C VAL A 512 -32.50 -14.53 -13.03
N ASN A 513 -31.48 -15.37 -13.09
CA ASN A 513 -30.52 -15.61 -12.00
C ASN A 513 -29.08 -15.33 -12.45
N ALA A 514 -28.23 -14.82 -11.55
CA ALA A 514 -26.80 -14.70 -11.79
C ALA A 514 -26.07 -15.99 -11.35
N ARG A 515 -25.22 -16.54 -12.23
CA ARG A 515 -24.37 -17.70 -11.94
C ARG A 515 -22.91 -17.33 -12.21
N TYR A 516 -22.01 -17.65 -11.29
CA TYR A 516 -20.58 -17.58 -11.56
C TYR A 516 -20.19 -18.64 -12.59
N VAL A 517 -19.59 -18.21 -13.70
CA VAL A 517 -19.11 -19.09 -14.77
C VAL A 517 -17.62 -19.34 -14.65
N ALA A 518 -16.80 -18.29 -14.78
CA ALA A 518 -15.34 -18.42 -14.82
C ALA A 518 -14.63 -17.12 -14.42
N THR A 519 -13.30 -17.20 -14.26
CA THR A 519 -12.39 -16.04 -14.17
C THR A 519 -11.27 -16.20 -15.20
N PRO A 520 -11.52 -15.85 -16.48
CA PRO A 520 -10.51 -15.93 -17.53
C PRO A 520 -9.26 -15.12 -17.18
N GLY A 521 -8.07 -15.67 -17.47
CA GLY A 521 -6.75 -15.02 -17.38
C GLY A 521 -6.28 -14.45 -16.02
N ASN A 522 -7.11 -14.39 -14.98
CA ASN A 522 -6.73 -13.90 -13.63
C ASN A 522 -6.67 -15.03 -12.57
N GLY A 523 -6.91 -16.27 -12.98
CA GLY A 523 -6.54 -17.48 -12.24
C GLY A 523 -7.18 -17.74 -10.87
N ARG A 524 -8.27 -17.06 -10.47
CA ARG A 524 -8.98 -17.43 -9.21
C ARG A 524 -9.64 -18.82 -9.31
N VAL A 525 -9.53 -19.59 -8.22
CA VAL A 525 -10.06 -20.95 -8.04
C VAL A 525 -11.59 -20.92 -7.85
N PRO A 526 -12.36 -21.92 -8.34
CA PRO A 526 -11.91 -23.15 -9.00
C PRO A 526 -11.66 -22.96 -10.49
N GLN A 527 -10.42 -23.18 -10.88
CA GLN A 527 -10.05 -23.33 -12.28
C GLN A 527 -10.65 -24.66 -12.76
N ARG A 528 -11.57 -24.63 -13.73
CA ARG A 528 -12.15 -25.83 -14.34
C ARG A 528 -11.85 -25.81 -15.82
N PRO A 529 -10.68 -26.26 -16.26
CA PRO A 529 -10.27 -26.10 -17.65
C PRO A 529 -10.37 -27.48 -18.37
N ALA A 530 -10.26 -27.53 -19.69
CA ALA A 530 -10.52 -28.75 -20.47
C ALA A 530 -9.44 -29.82 -20.22
N PRO A 531 -9.70 -31.13 -20.34
CA PRO A 531 -8.73 -32.18 -19.95
C PRO A 531 -7.34 -32.08 -20.60
N ASP A 532 -7.27 -31.43 -21.77
CA ASP A 532 -6.09 -31.16 -22.60
C ASP A 532 -5.59 -29.69 -22.51
N GLU A 533 -6.36 -28.81 -21.88
CA GLU A 533 -6.04 -27.40 -21.67
C GLU A 533 -6.46 -27.03 -20.24
N VAL A 534 -5.56 -27.19 -19.26
CA VAL A 534 -5.85 -26.95 -17.84
C VAL A 534 -4.98 -25.83 -17.27
N ALA A 535 -5.63 -24.78 -16.73
CA ALA A 535 -5.22 -23.87 -15.66
C ALA A 535 -4.59 -22.53 -16.07
N GLY A 536 -4.73 -21.56 -15.15
CA GLY A 536 -4.25 -20.21 -15.33
C GLY A 536 -3.09 -19.85 -14.40
N VAL A 537 -2.10 -19.11 -14.92
CA VAL A 537 -1.09 -18.47 -14.09
C VAL A 537 -1.79 -17.41 -13.21
N HIS A 538 -1.67 -17.52 -11.89
CA HIS A 538 -2.53 -16.76 -10.96
C HIS A 538 -2.03 -15.32 -10.74
N GLY A 539 -2.47 -14.36 -11.54
CA GLY A 539 -2.16 -12.95 -11.24
C GLY A 539 -0.65 -12.64 -11.27
N LEU A 540 0.10 -13.28 -12.17
CA LEU A 540 1.57 -13.20 -12.24
C LEU A 540 2.05 -13.20 -13.70
N THR A 541 2.93 -12.26 -14.05
CA THR A 541 3.70 -12.31 -15.28
C THR A 541 5.00 -13.10 -15.05
N PRO A 542 5.16 -14.30 -15.64
CA PRO A 542 6.29 -15.19 -15.38
C PRO A 542 7.64 -14.62 -15.82
N ARG A 543 8.67 -14.82 -14.99
CA ARG A 543 10.06 -14.47 -15.32
C ARG A 543 11.06 -15.60 -15.13
N GLY A 544 10.73 -16.58 -14.31
CA GLY A 544 11.62 -17.70 -14.05
C GLY A 544 10.85 -18.89 -13.50
N VAL A 545 11.44 -20.07 -13.68
CA VAL A 545 10.86 -21.33 -13.26
C VAL A 545 11.94 -22.21 -12.65
N SER A 546 11.58 -22.97 -11.64
CA SER A 546 12.39 -24.04 -11.05
C SER A 546 11.51 -25.25 -10.76
N VAL A 547 12.10 -26.44 -10.68
CA VAL A 547 11.36 -27.67 -10.36
C VAL A 547 12.14 -28.46 -9.33
N ASP A 548 11.45 -29.00 -8.33
CA ASP A 548 12.07 -29.83 -7.31
C ASP A 548 12.13 -31.31 -7.71
N ARG A 549 12.72 -32.14 -6.84
CA ARG A 549 12.86 -33.59 -7.07
C ARG A 549 11.53 -34.35 -7.10
N ARG A 550 10.45 -33.76 -6.56
CA ARG A 550 9.09 -34.33 -6.56
C ARG A 550 8.32 -33.96 -7.83
N GLY A 551 8.86 -33.06 -8.64
CA GLY A 551 8.21 -32.53 -9.84
C GLY A 551 7.31 -31.32 -9.56
N ASP A 552 7.34 -30.77 -8.33
CA ASP A 552 6.62 -29.53 -8.05
C ASP A 552 7.34 -28.34 -8.69
N VAL A 553 6.57 -27.46 -9.28
CA VAL A 553 7.04 -26.37 -10.14
C VAL A 553 6.89 -25.04 -9.42
N TYR A 554 7.96 -24.27 -9.38
CA TYR A 554 8.03 -22.96 -8.74
C TYR A 554 8.14 -21.90 -9.83
N LEU A 555 7.07 -21.13 -9.99
CA LEU A 555 6.99 -20.04 -10.97
C LEU A 555 7.16 -18.71 -10.25
N LEU A 556 8.13 -17.90 -10.66
CA LEU A 556 8.31 -16.54 -10.15
C LEU A 556 7.91 -15.51 -11.20
N GLY A 557 7.59 -14.32 -10.75
CA GLY A 557 7.25 -13.23 -11.66
C GLY A 557 6.83 -11.96 -10.96
N ARG A 558 6.22 -11.07 -11.74
CA ARG A 558 5.67 -9.81 -11.21
C ARG A 558 4.15 -9.87 -11.27
N GLY A 559 3.51 -9.75 -10.12
CA GLY A 559 2.05 -9.83 -9.97
C GLY A 559 1.51 -8.80 -9.00
N HIS A 560 0.21 -8.55 -9.03
CA HIS A 560 -0.43 -7.60 -8.10
C HIS A 560 -0.64 -8.26 -6.72
N GLY A 561 0.42 -8.25 -5.90
CA GLY A 561 0.44 -8.93 -4.59
C GLY A 561 0.90 -10.39 -4.64
N VAL A 562 1.45 -10.83 -5.78
CA VAL A 562 2.02 -12.18 -5.96
C VAL A 562 3.39 -12.06 -6.62
N GLY A 563 4.39 -12.74 -6.07
CA GLY A 563 5.78 -12.75 -6.57
C GLY A 563 6.33 -14.14 -6.88
N ALA A 564 5.76 -15.18 -6.27
CA ALA A 564 6.06 -16.57 -6.60
C ALA A 564 4.84 -17.47 -6.39
N GLN A 565 4.84 -18.62 -7.03
CA GLN A 565 3.76 -19.61 -6.99
C GLN A 565 4.36 -21.01 -7.03
N LYS A 566 3.66 -21.95 -6.41
CA LYS A 566 3.97 -23.37 -6.50
C LYS A 566 2.83 -24.12 -7.16
N TYR A 567 3.17 -24.94 -8.14
CA TYR A 567 2.27 -25.84 -8.84
C TYR A 567 2.70 -27.29 -8.65
N SER A 568 1.75 -28.22 -8.64
CA SER A 568 2.07 -29.65 -8.73
C SER A 568 2.56 -30.01 -10.13
N ALA A 569 3.14 -31.20 -10.29
CA ALA A 569 3.54 -31.74 -11.61
C ALA A 569 2.37 -31.86 -12.61
N ALA A 570 1.13 -31.86 -12.12
CA ALA A 570 -0.12 -31.87 -12.89
C ALA A 570 -0.66 -30.46 -13.19
N GLY A 571 0.03 -29.39 -12.76
CA GLY A 571 -0.37 -28.00 -13.02
C GLY A 571 -1.38 -27.45 -12.02
N HIS A 572 -1.61 -28.10 -10.86
CA HIS A 572 -2.50 -27.57 -9.82
C HIS A 572 -1.77 -26.55 -8.95
N LEU A 573 -2.33 -25.35 -8.80
CA LEU A 573 -1.80 -24.33 -7.89
C LEU A 573 -1.87 -24.82 -6.43
N LEU A 574 -0.72 -24.90 -5.76
CA LEU A 574 -0.59 -25.36 -4.38
C LEU A 574 -0.53 -24.17 -3.41
N TRP A 575 0.24 -23.13 -3.73
CA TRP A 575 0.27 -21.89 -2.96
C TRP A 575 0.75 -20.70 -3.79
N THR A 576 0.46 -19.50 -3.29
CA THR A 576 0.95 -18.21 -3.80
C THR A 576 1.76 -17.48 -2.73
N HIS A 577 2.84 -16.81 -3.12
CA HIS A 577 3.67 -15.99 -2.25
C HIS A 577 3.47 -14.51 -2.54
N ALA A 578 3.10 -13.73 -1.53
CA ALA A 578 3.06 -12.28 -1.60
C ALA A 578 4.43 -11.71 -1.16
N PRO A 579 5.10 -10.90 -2.01
CA PRO A 579 6.38 -10.31 -1.65
C PRO A 579 6.23 -9.32 -0.49
N LEU A 580 7.17 -9.35 0.45
CA LEU A 580 7.21 -8.41 1.58
C LEU A 580 7.60 -6.98 1.15
N ASP A 581 8.16 -6.83 -0.04
CA ASP A 581 8.53 -5.55 -0.65
C ASP A 581 8.02 -5.53 -2.10
N SER A 582 7.08 -4.62 -2.39
CA SER A 582 6.49 -4.49 -3.73
C SER A 582 7.40 -3.80 -4.75
N SER A 583 8.52 -3.21 -4.30
CA SER A 583 9.50 -2.56 -5.17
C SER A 583 10.52 -3.53 -5.76
N ASP A 584 10.69 -4.71 -5.17
CA ASP A 584 11.62 -5.73 -5.64
C ASP A 584 10.91 -6.74 -6.56
N ALA A 585 11.15 -6.64 -7.87
CA ALA A 585 10.61 -7.57 -8.85
C ALA A 585 11.55 -8.78 -8.99
N PRO A 586 11.13 -9.99 -8.58
CA PRO A 586 11.97 -11.17 -8.72
C PRO A 586 12.10 -11.56 -10.19
N THR A 587 13.29 -11.98 -10.59
CA THR A 587 13.65 -12.28 -11.99
C THR A 587 14.38 -13.60 -12.17
N ALA A 588 14.86 -14.23 -11.09
CA ALA A 588 15.50 -15.54 -11.13
C ALA A 588 15.22 -16.33 -9.83
N CYS A 589 15.18 -17.66 -9.93
CA CYS A 589 15.08 -18.55 -8.78
C CYS A 589 15.90 -19.82 -8.95
N ALA A 590 16.16 -20.48 -7.83
CA ALA A 590 16.64 -21.86 -7.75
C ALA A 590 16.02 -22.53 -6.53
N ILE A 591 15.65 -23.81 -6.65
CA ILE A 591 15.17 -24.63 -5.53
C ILE A 591 16.27 -25.61 -5.12
N ASP A 592 16.58 -25.65 -3.82
CA ASP A 592 17.41 -26.72 -3.23
C ASP A 592 16.79 -27.19 -1.91
N GLY A 593 16.49 -28.49 -1.84
CA GLY A 593 15.76 -29.09 -0.73
C GLY A 593 14.38 -28.44 -0.55
N GLU A 594 14.13 -27.90 0.64
CA GLU A 594 12.88 -27.21 0.99
C GLU A 594 13.00 -25.68 0.94
N THR A 595 14.06 -25.15 0.32
CA THR A 595 14.29 -23.71 0.23
C THR A 595 14.30 -23.24 -1.22
N LEU A 596 13.36 -22.36 -1.55
CA LEU A 596 13.36 -21.63 -2.82
C LEU A 596 14.13 -20.33 -2.62
N PHE A 597 15.23 -20.18 -3.35
CA PHE A 597 15.99 -18.93 -3.43
C PHE A 597 15.43 -18.09 -4.55
N VAL A 598 15.14 -16.83 -4.26
CA VAL A 598 14.56 -15.88 -5.20
C VAL A 598 15.43 -14.63 -5.25
N ALA A 599 15.77 -14.19 -6.46
CA ALA A 599 16.58 -13.02 -6.70
C ALA A 599 15.88 -12.01 -7.61
N GLY A 600 15.97 -10.74 -7.21
CA GLY A 600 15.64 -9.54 -8.00
C GLY A 600 16.72 -8.50 -7.75
N GLN A 601 16.37 -7.38 -7.12
CA GLN A 601 17.32 -6.45 -6.50
C GLN A 601 17.89 -6.99 -5.17
N HIS A 602 17.17 -7.92 -4.53
CA HIS A 602 17.64 -8.63 -3.36
C HIS A 602 17.61 -10.14 -3.60
N LEU A 603 18.42 -10.87 -2.84
CA LEU A 603 18.31 -12.31 -2.66
C LEU A 603 17.53 -12.57 -1.37
N TYR A 604 16.50 -13.42 -1.44
CA TYR A 604 15.77 -13.89 -0.26
C TYR A 604 15.32 -15.35 -0.45
N ARG A 605 14.70 -15.90 0.59
CA ARG A 605 14.34 -17.32 0.66
C ARG A 605 12.88 -17.50 1.02
N ILE A 606 12.27 -18.51 0.41
CA ILE A 606 10.90 -18.94 0.66
C ILE A 606 10.94 -20.41 1.10
N ASP A 607 10.22 -20.75 2.16
CA ASP A 607 9.98 -22.13 2.56
C ASP A 607 9.05 -22.78 1.52
N ALA A 608 9.54 -23.81 0.84
CA ALA A 608 8.84 -24.43 -0.28
C ALA A 608 7.56 -25.20 0.13
N ARG A 609 7.43 -25.57 1.42
CA ARG A 609 6.24 -26.24 1.96
C ARG A 609 5.12 -25.24 2.22
N THR A 610 5.45 -24.07 2.77
CA THR A 610 4.45 -23.11 3.25
C THR A 610 4.26 -21.89 2.36
N GLY A 611 5.21 -21.59 1.46
CA GLY A 611 5.21 -20.36 0.68
C GLY A 611 5.57 -19.11 1.51
N GLN A 612 6.02 -19.26 2.75
CA GLN A 612 6.39 -18.14 3.63
C GLN A 612 7.87 -17.73 3.47
N THR A 613 8.15 -16.44 3.63
CA THR A 613 9.53 -15.93 3.65
C THR A 613 10.30 -16.47 4.86
N ILE A 614 11.50 -17.00 4.63
CA ILE A 614 12.39 -17.46 5.69
C ILE A 614 13.16 -16.26 6.26
N ARG A 615 12.91 -15.93 7.53
CA ARG A 615 13.59 -14.86 8.26
C ARG A 615 14.79 -15.41 9.05
N ARG A 616 15.80 -14.57 9.24
CA ARG A 616 16.93 -14.80 10.15
C ARG A 616 16.52 -14.43 11.59
N PRO A 617 17.27 -14.88 12.62
CA PRO A 617 16.97 -14.56 14.02
C PRO A 617 16.92 -13.06 14.34
N ASP A 618 17.68 -12.24 13.61
CA ASP A 618 17.71 -10.77 13.72
C ASP A 618 16.48 -10.08 13.08
N GLY A 619 15.53 -10.85 12.52
CA GLY A 619 14.38 -10.35 11.78
C GLY A 619 14.66 -9.98 10.32
N GLY A 620 15.94 -9.92 9.92
CA GLY A 620 16.37 -9.71 8.54
C GLY A 620 16.03 -10.92 7.67
N TRP A 621 15.80 -10.70 6.38
CA TRP A 621 15.24 -11.77 5.52
C TRP A 621 15.78 -11.77 4.09
N ARG A 622 16.64 -10.81 3.75
CA ARG A 622 17.17 -10.63 2.40
C ARG A 622 18.58 -10.04 2.41
N ALA A 623 19.28 -10.19 1.30
CA ALA A 623 20.56 -9.54 1.02
C ALA A 623 20.44 -8.64 -0.19
N PHE A 624 20.93 -7.41 -0.08
CA PHE A 624 20.93 -6.46 -1.18
C PHE A 624 21.99 -6.81 -2.23
N LEU A 625 21.54 -6.94 -3.49
CA LEU A 625 22.41 -7.35 -4.59
C LEU A 625 23.11 -6.18 -5.29
N GLY A 626 22.71 -4.94 -4.98
CA GLY A 626 23.32 -3.71 -5.49
C GLY A 626 22.37 -2.92 -6.38
N GLU A 627 22.72 -1.67 -6.64
CA GLU A 627 21.96 -0.78 -7.51
C GLU A 627 22.24 -1.09 -8.98
N ASN A 628 21.27 -0.81 -9.85
CA ASN A 628 21.52 -0.78 -11.28
C ASN A 628 22.33 0.48 -11.59
N SER A 629 23.52 0.33 -12.16
CA SER A 629 24.22 1.47 -12.73
C SER A 629 23.33 1.98 -13.87
N GLY A 630 22.65 3.11 -13.67
CA GLY A 630 21.73 3.70 -14.65
C GLY A 630 22.39 4.13 -15.97
N THR A 631 23.59 3.66 -16.27
CA THR A 631 24.47 4.08 -17.37
C THR A 631 24.34 3.26 -18.64
N VAL A 632 23.60 2.15 -18.64
CA VAL A 632 23.31 1.41 -19.87
C VAL A 632 21.80 1.30 -20.03
N ALA A 633 21.15 2.44 -20.33
CA ALA A 633 19.93 2.36 -21.11
C ALA A 633 20.36 1.76 -22.45
N PRO A 634 19.86 0.57 -22.86
CA PRO A 634 19.98 0.21 -24.26
C PRO A 634 19.37 1.35 -25.08
N ASP A 635 19.99 1.69 -26.21
CA ASP A 635 19.44 2.68 -27.14
C ASP A 635 17.95 2.43 -27.25
N ARG A 636 17.14 3.46 -26.99
CA ARG A 636 15.70 3.35 -27.17
C ARG A 636 15.49 2.78 -28.58
N PRO A 637 14.75 1.68 -28.74
CA PRO A 637 14.48 1.14 -30.06
C PRO A 637 13.93 2.29 -30.91
N ARG A 638 14.50 2.47 -32.11
CA ARG A 638 14.09 3.51 -33.05
C ARG A 638 12.56 3.48 -33.18
N ALA A 639 11.91 4.62 -33.38
CA ALA A 639 10.44 4.71 -33.42
C ALA A 639 9.80 3.75 -34.45
N GLU A 640 10.56 3.41 -35.48
CA GLU A 640 10.26 2.46 -36.57
C GLU A 640 10.34 0.97 -36.14
N LEU A 641 10.91 0.66 -34.97
CA LEU A 641 10.98 -0.67 -34.35
C LEU A 641 9.99 -0.84 -33.18
N ALA A 642 9.13 0.15 -32.91
CA ALA A 642 8.10 0.10 -31.87
C ALA A 642 7.05 -1.01 -32.09
N GLY A 643 6.97 -1.57 -33.30
CA GLY A 643 6.15 -2.74 -33.65
C GLY A 643 6.83 -4.10 -33.46
N VAL A 644 8.06 -4.15 -32.90
CA VAL A 644 8.88 -5.37 -32.87
C VAL A 644 8.98 -5.94 -31.46
N ARG A 645 8.57 -7.21 -31.30
CA ARG A 645 8.83 -8.11 -30.15
C ARG A 645 10.18 -7.86 -29.44
N GLU A 646 11.25 -7.71 -30.21
CA GLU A 646 12.62 -7.47 -29.74
C GLU A 646 12.75 -6.20 -28.89
N ALA A 647 12.10 -5.10 -29.27
CA ALA A 647 12.14 -3.82 -28.56
C ALA A 647 11.61 -3.92 -27.12
N MET A 648 10.60 -4.77 -26.88
CA MET A 648 10.05 -5.01 -25.55
C MET A 648 10.87 -6.02 -24.75
N ILE A 649 11.42 -7.06 -25.41
CA ILE A 649 12.43 -7.92 -24.77
C ILE A 649 13.59 -7.04 -24.29
N ASP A 650 14.10 -6.11 -25.11
CA ASP A 650 15.17 -5.18 -24.74
C ASP A 650 14.78 -4.18 -23.64
N GLY A 651 13.63 -3.52 -23.74
CA GLY A 651 13.23 -2.46 -22.80
C GLY A 651 12.59 -2.94 -21.50
N THR A 652 11.90 -4.08 -21.50
CA THR A 652 11.02 -4.54 -20.40
C THR A 652 11.51 -5.82 -19.73
N VAL A 653 12.05 -6.77 -20.53
CA VAL A 653 12.59 -8.03 -20.01
C VAL A 653 14.07 -7.87 -19.63
N LEU A 654 14.87 -7.24 -20.51
CA LEU A 654 16.29 -7.01 -20.29
C LEU A 654 16.59 -5.68 -19.58
N GLY A 655 15.88 -4.62 -19.94
CA GLY A 655 16.02 -3.28 -19.38
C GLY A 655 15.65 -3.26 -17.89
N GLY A 656 16.62 -2.98 -17.03
CA GLY A 656 16.41 -2.91 -15.58
C GLY A 656 16.55 -4.23 -14.82
N THR A 657 16.71 -5.38 -15.50
CA THR A 657 16.85 -6.68 -14.84
C THR A 657 18.28 -6.88 -14.34
N MET A 658 18.48 -6.64 -13.04
CA MET A 658 19.77 -6.78 -12.35
C MET A 658 20.27 -8.22 -12.32
N THR A 659 19.35 -9.17 -12.10
CA THR A 659 19.67 -10.57 -11.86
C THR A 659 18.94 -11.48 -12.84
N ARG A 660 19.64 -12.48 -13.38
CA ARG A 660 19.13 -13.33 -14.47
C ARG A 660 19.25 -14.84 -14.22
N GLY A 661 20.02 -15.24 -13.22
CA GLY A 661 20.24 -16.62 -12.84
C GLY A 661 20.57 -16.72 -11.35
N VAL A 662 20.08 -17.79 -10.74
CA VAL A 662 20.44 -18.22 -9.39
C VAL A 662 20.84 -19.69 -9.50
N ALA A 663 21.89 -20.08 -8.79
CA ALA A 663 22.28 -21.47 -8.65
C ALA A 663 22.73 -21.74 -7.21
N VAL A 664 22.59 -22.98 -6.74
CA VAL A 664 22.92 -23.36 -5.35
C VAL A 664 23.84 -24.56 -5.36
N ARG A 665 24.91 -24.52 -4.56
CA ARG A 665 25.85 -25.63 -4.38
C ARG A 665 26.34 -25.66 -2.93
N GLY A 666 26.01 -26.71 -2.19
CA GLY A 666 26.38 -26.81 -0.78
C GLY A 666 25.88 -25.61 0.02
N ASP A 667 26.78 -24.86 0.63
CA ASP A 667 26.48 -23.63 1.38
C ASP A 667 26.53 -22.35 0.56
N GLU A 668 26.79 -22.45 -0.75
CA GLU A 668 26.92 -21.31 -1.64
C GLU A 668 25.67 -21.09 -2.50
N VAL A 669 25.24 -19.84 -2.59
CA VAL A 669 24.22 -19.36 -3.53
C VAL A 669 24.90 -18.39 -4.49
N PHE A 670 24.86 -18.72 -5.78
CA PHE A 670 25.40 -17.91 -6.85
C PHE A 670 24.28 -17.08 -7.47
N VAL A 671 24.52 -15.80 -7.65
CA VAL A 671 23.56 -14.89 -8.31
C VAL A 671 24.27 -14.13 -9.40
N SER A 672 23.80 -14.26 -10.64
CA SER A 672 24.35 -13.51 -11.77
C SER A 672 23.86 -12.08 -11.70
N CYS A 673 24.75 -11.11 -11.54
CA CYS A 673 24.43 -9.69 -11.54
C CYS A 673 24.78 -9.11 -12.91
N TRP A 674 23.84 -9.25 -13.86
CA TRP A 674 24.05 -8.97 -15.29
C TRP A 674 24.62 -7.57 -15.55
N ALA A 675 24.05 -6.55 -14.90
CA ALA A 675 24.45 -5.14 -15.10
C ALA A 675 25.78 -4.77 -14.43
N GLN A 676 26.34 -5.67 -13.61
CA GLN A 676 27.55 -5.43 -12.81
C GLN A 676 28.72 -6.30 -13.28
N ASP A 677 28.57 -7.04 -14.39
CA ASP A 677 29.60 -7.94 -14.96
C ASP A 677 30.24 -8.89 -13.92
N GLN A 678 29.39 -9.46 -13.05
CA GLN A 678 29.84 -10.35 -11.98
C GLN A 678 28.78 -11.38 -11.57
N VAL A 679 29.25 -12.49 -11.00
CA VAL A 679 28.45 -13.44 -10.22
C VAL A 679 28.79 -13.24 -8.74
N ARG A 680 27.78 -12.92 -7.91
CA ARG A 680 27.96 -12.82 -6.46
C ARG A 680 27.77 -14.20 -5.82
N VAL A 681 28.60 -14.51 -4.84
CA VAL A 681 28.51 -15.75 -4.05
C VAL A 681 28.11 -15.38 -2.64
N LEU A 682 27.01 -15.95 -2.15
CA LEU A 682 26.46 -15.67 -0.83
C LEU A 682 26.27 -16.97 -0.04
N HIS A 683 26.38 -16.90 1.27
CA HIS A 683 26.12 -18.04 2.14
C HIS A 683 24.61 -18.35 2.21
N ARG A 684 24.21 -19.61 2.03
CA ARG A 684 22.80 -20.02 1.92
C ARG A 684 21.93 -19.65 3.13
N VAL A 685 22.53 -19.65 4.33
CA VAL A 685 21.81 -19.35 5.59
C VAL A 685 21.86 -17.88 5.99
N SER A 686 23.05 -17.28 6.18
CA SER A 686 23.19 -15.89 6.60
C SER A 686 22.87 -14.87 5.50
N LEU A 687 22.93 -15.29 4.22
CA LEU A 687 22.89 -14.43 3.03
C LEU A 687 24.03 -13.41 3.00
N GLU A 688 25.10 -13.63 3.74
CA GLU A 688 26.30 -12.80 3.69
C GLU A 688 27.08 -13.10 2.41
N GLN A 689 27.67 -12.06 1.82
CA GLN A 689 28.51 -12.25 0.64
C GLN A 689 29.82 -12.93 1.05
N LEU A 690 30.09 -14.06 0.41
CA LEU A 690 31.32 -14.83 0.58
C LEU A 690 32.40 -14.35 -0.40
N SER A 691 32.03 -14.14 -1.66
CA SER A 691 32.96 -13.70 -2.71
C SER A 691 32.24 -13.11 -3.93
N THR A 692 33.03 -12.64 -4.89
CA THR A 692 32.57 -12.15 -6.20
C THR A 692 33.41 -12.80 -7.29
N LEU A 693 32.75 -13.32 -8.32
CA LEU A 693 33.39 -13.90 -9.50
C LEU A 693 33.18 -12.94 -10.69
N PRO A 694 34.23 -12.30 -11.22
CA PRO A 694 34.12 -11.50 -12.44
C PRO A 694 33.64 -12.36 -13.60
N LEU A 695 32.63 -11.89 -14.33
CA LEU A 695 32.12 -12.54 -15.52
C LEU A 695 31.33 -11.52 -16.34
N PRO A 696 31.68 -11.24 -17.60
CA PRO A 696 30.93 -10.28 -18.40
C PRO A 696 29.49 -10.70 -18.65
N ARG A 697 28.54 -9.78 -18.45
CA ARG A 697 27.10 -9.91 -18.74
C ARG A 697 26.54 -11.30 -18.40
N PRO A 698 26.66 -11.75 -17.14
CA PRO A 698 26.29 -13.10 -16.77
C PRO A 698 24.77 -13.23 -16.75
N ALA A 699 24.25 -14.34 -17.28
CA ALA A 699 22.83 -14.66 -17.29
C ALA A 699 22.55 -15.98 -16.56
N GLY A 700 21.74 -16.88 -17.13
CA GLY A 700 21.38 -18.16 -16.52
C GLY A 700 22.57 -18.89 -15.91
N LEU A 701 22.39 -19.37 -14.68
CA LEU A 701 23.37 -20.12 -13.90
C LEU A 701 22.83 -21.53 -13.65
N ALA A 702 23.71 -22.51 -13.63
CA ALA A 702 23.36 -23.86 -13.20
C ALA A 702 24.58 -24.56 -12.59
N VAL A 703 24.33 -25.64 -11.83
CA VAL A 703 25.37 -26.53 -11.32
C VAL A 703 25.17 -27.89 -11.96
N ASP A 704 26.22 -28.45 -12.57
CA ASP A 704 26.13 -29.80 -13.15
C ASP A 704 26.23 -30.90 -12.08
N GLY A 705 26.00 -32.16 -12.50
CA GLY A 705 26.08 -33.32 -11.61
C GLY A 705 27.46 -33.55 -10.97
N SER A 706 28.51 -32.90 -11.47
CA SER A 706 29.86 -32.92 -10.88
C SER A 706 30.13 -31.75 -9.92
N GLY A 707 29.15 -30.87 -9.70
CA GLY A 707 29.28 -29.71 -8.83
C GLY A 707 29.96 -28.50 -9.47
N ARG A 708 30.19 -28.50 -10.79
CA ARG A 708 30.78 -27.34 -11.49
C ARG A 708 29.72 -26.30 -11.75
N LEU A 709 30.09 -25.02 -11.60
CA LEU A 709 29.23 -23.88 -11.92
C LEU A 709 29.31 -23.59 -13.42
N LEU A 710 28.15 -23.53 -14.06
CA LEU A 710 27.98 -23.12 -15.45
C LEU A 710 27.25 -21.78 -15.49
N ALA A 711 27.59 -20.96 -16.48
CA ALA A 711 26.97 -19.67 -16.68
C ALA A 711 26.87 -19.33 -18.16
N ILE A 712 25.85 -18.56 -18.53
CA ILE A 712 25.85 -17.81 -19.78
C ILE A 712 26.65 -16.52 -19.57
N SER A 713 27.62 -16.23 -20.43
CA SER A 713 28.36 -14.96 -20.48
C SER A 713 28.25 -14.36 -21.87
N GLY A 714 27.49 -13.27 -22.01
CA GLY A 714 27.17 -12.72 -23.32
C GLY A 714 26.40 -13.73 -24.18
N ARG A 715 27.07 -14.36 -25.16
CA ARG A 715 26.49 -15.41 -26.02
C ARG A 715 27.12 -16.79 -25.81
N ASP A 716 28.10 -16.91 -24.93
CA ASP A 716 28.82 -18.15 -24.70
C ASP A 716 28.30 -18.85 -23.45
N LEU A 717 28.30 -20.18 -23.46
CA LEU A 717 28.12 -20.99 -22.26
C LEU A 717 29.50 -21.33 -21.72
N VAL A 718 29.78 -20.89 -20.50
CA VAL A 718 31.06 -21.07 -19.82
C VAL A 718 30.92 -21.99 -18.61
N VAL A 719 31.99 -22.69 -18.27
CA VAL A 719 32.13 -23.50 -17.06
C VAL A 719 33.26 -22.95 -16.20
N ARG A 720 33.05 -22.98 -14.88
CA ARG A 720 34.03 -22.54 -13.90
C ARG A 720 35.10 -23.61 -13.68
N GLU A 721 36.37 -23.27 -13.90
CA GLU A 721 37.52 -24.14 -13.65
C GLU A 721 38.54 -23.41 -12.77
N GLY A 722 38.60 -23.80 -11.50
CA GLY A 722 39.41 -23.13 -10.48
C GLY A 722 39.05 -21.64 -10.38
N THR A 723 40.03 -20.78 -10.67
CA THR A 723 39.88 -19.32 -10.66
C THR A 723 39.51 -18.71 -12.03
N SER A 724 39.36 -19.52 -13.08
CA SER A 724 39.09 -19.08 -14.47
C SER A 724 37.73 -19.56 -15.02
N TRP A 725 37.29 -18.97 -16.13
CA TRP A 725 36.12 -19.42 -16.88
C TRP A 725 36.57 -19.98 -18.22
N ARG A 726 36.15 -21.20 -18.55
CA ARG A 726 36.40 -21.82 -19.85
C ARG A 726 35.12 -21.83 -20.68
N VAL A 727 35.22 -21.45 -21.96
CA VAL A 727 34.11 -21.60 -22.91
C VAL A 727 33.85 -23.09 -23.14
N LEU A 728 32.64 -23.53 -22.83
CA LEU A 728 32.17 -24.89 -23.10
C LEU A 728 31.44 -24.96 -24.44
N ILE A 729 30.57 -23.99 -24.71
CA ILE A 729 29.86 -23.86 -25.99
C ILE A 729 29.95 -22.40 -26.46
N PRO A 730 30.71 -22.10 -27.52
CA PRO A 730 30.75 -20.76 -28.08
C PRO A 730 29.43 -20.46 -28.81
N ARG A 731 28.90 -19.24 -28.66
CA ARG A 731 27.65 -18.78 -29.29
C ARG A 731 26.50 -19.78 -29.11
N VAL A 732 26.25 -20.18 -27.87
CA VAL A 732 25.28 -21.22 -27.49
C VAL A 732 23.85 -20.94 -27.97
N ALA A 733 23.51 -19.67 -28.17
CA ALA A 733 22.22 -19.25 -28.71
C ALA A 733 22.34 -17.86 -29.35
N ARG A 734 21.30 -17.42 -30.07
CA ARG A 734 21.27 -16.07 -30.63
C ARG A 734 21.18 -15.02 -29.51
N ARG A 735 20.29 -15.26 -28.55
CA ARG A 735 20.02 -14.38 -27.39
C ARG A 735 19.74 -15.23 -26.14
N PRO A 736 20.77 -15.90 -25.58
CA PRO A 736 20.60 -16.80 -24.44
C PRO A 736 20.17 -16.04 -23.18
N PHE A 737 19.29 -16.63 -22.38
CA PHE A 737 18.80 -16.02 -21.14
C PHE A 737 18.87 -16.93 -19.92
N ALA A 738 18.18 -18.07 -19.95
CA ALA A 738 18.14 -19.04 -18.85
C ALA A 738 18.92 -20.31 -19.21
N LEU A 739 19.43 -20.99 -18.18
CA LEU A 739 20.21 -22.21 -18.28
C LEU A 739 19.70 -23.22 -17.24
N ALA A 740 19.49 -24.47 -17.64
CA ALA A 740 19.22 -25.59 -16.74
C ALA A 740 20.06 -26.81 -17.13
N VAL A 741 20.32 -27.69 -16.16
CA VAL A 741 20.98 -28.98 -16.36
C VAL A 741 19.97 -30.08 -16.08
N ALA A 742 19.74 -30.95 -17.05
CA ALA A 742 18.88 -32.12 -16.90
C ALA A 742 19.58 -33.23 -16.11
N ALA A 743 18.82 -34.20 -15.60
CA ALA A 743 19.36 -35.29 -14.78
C ALA A 743 20.37 -36.19 -15.51
N ASP A 744 20.29 -36.27 -16.84
CA ASP A 744 21.26 -36.96 -17.72
C ASP A 744 22.47 -36.09 -18.11
N GLY A 745 22.57 -34.88 -17.53
CA GLY A 745 23.64 -33.93 -17.78
C GLY A 745 23.44 -33.04 -19.01
N HIS A 746 22.36 -33.23 -19.78
CA HIS A 746 22.06 -32.36 -20.91
C HIS A 746 21.82 -30.91 -20.45
N LEU A 747 22.21 -29.96 -21.30
CA LEU A 747 22.14 -28.53 -21.03
C LEU A 747 20.97 -27.93 -21.82
N LEU A 748 20.04 -27.31 -21.11
CA LEU A 748 18.88 -26.62 -21.68
C LEU A 748 19.10 -25.12 -21.63
N VAL A 749 19.00 -24.47 -22.77
CA VAL A 749 19.19 -23.02 -22.92
C VAL A 749 17.94 -22.40 -23.50
N SER A 750 17.45 -21.36 -22.83
CA SER A 750 16.40 -20.51 -23.39
C SER A 750 17.01 -19.46 -24.32
N ASP A 751 16.59 -19.47 -25.59
CA ASP A 751 16.97 -18.51 -26.63
C ASP A 751 15.81 -17.56 -26.92
N MET A 752 16.01 -16.28 -26.63
CA MET A 752 15.04 -15.23 -26.94
C MET A 752 15.22 -14.61 -28.32
N GLY A 753 16.11 -15.16 -29.17
CA GLY A 753 16.30 -14.68 -30.53
C GLY A 753 15.11 -15.00 -31.44
N GLU A 754 15.19 -14.61 -32.71
CA GLU A 754 14.16 -14.96 -33.71
C GLU A 754 14.60 -16.21 -34.50
N PRO A 755 13.81 -17.31 -34.47
CA PRO A 755 12.64 -17.54 -33.61
C PRO A 755 13.04 -17.95 -32.18
N CYS A 756 12.18 -17.65 -31.19
CA CYS A 756 12.47 -18.02 -29.79
C CYS A 756 12.40 -19.52 -29.61
N ARG A 757 13.38 -20.06 -28.89
CA ARG A 757 13.58 -21.50 -28.76
C ARG A 757 14.01 -21.90 -27.35
N VAL A 758 13.76 -23.16 -27.02
CA VAL A 758 14.58 -23.89 -26.05
C VAL A 758 15.51 -24.80 -26.86
N LEU A 759 16.81 -24.72 -26.57
CA LEU A 759 17.86 -25.49 -27.20
C LEU A 759 18.42 -26.49 -26.19
N GLU A 760 18.61 -27.73 -26.62
CA GLU A 760 19.16 -28.77 -25.77
C GLU A 760 20.47 -29.30 -26.34
N TYR A 761 21.50 -29.29 -25.50
CA TYR A 761 22.84 -29.73 -25.83
C TYR A 761 23.23 -30.93 -24.97
N THR A 762 23.97 -31.87 -25.56
CA THR A 762 24.72 -32.87 -24.78
C THR A 762 25.75 -32.19 -23.86
N PRO A 763 26.24 -32.87 -22.80
CA PRO A 763 27.34 -32.35 -21.98
C PRO A 763 28.60 -31.98 -22.78
N ALA A 764 28.80 -32.62 -23.93
CA ALA A 764 29.90 -32.37 -24.86
C ALA A 764 29.67 -31.14 -25.78
N GLY A 765 28.54 -30.44 -25.64
CA GLY A 765 28.24 -29.22 -26.39
C GLY A 765 27.60 -29.42 -27.77
N ARG A 766 27.21 -30.64 -28.13
CA ARG A 766 26.46 -30.92 -29.36
C ARG A 766 24.97 -30.64 -29.19
N LEU A 767 24.37 -29.82 -30.05
CA LEU A 767 22.92 -29.59 -30.11
C LEU A 767 22.20 -30.88 -30.52
N VAL A 768 21.22 -31.32 -29.75
CA VAL A 768 20.46 -32.55 -30.01
C VAL A 768 18.97 -32.32 -30.18
N ARG A 769 18.40 -31.28 -29.57
CA ARG A 769 16.99 -30.92 -29.74
C ARG A 769 16.78 -29.40 -29.74
N SER A 770 15.71 -28.98 -30.40
CA SER A 770 15.22 -27.60 -30.37
C SER A 770 13.70 -27.60 -30.34
N TYR A 771 13.11 -26.76 -29.50
CA TYR A 771 11.66 -26.55 -29.41
C TYR A 771 11.36 -25.07 -29.58
N GLY A 772 10.36 -24.73 -30.41
CA GLY A 772 9.99 -23.35 -30.75
C GLY A 772 10.07 -23.08 -32.25
N GLN A 773 8.91 -23.09 -32.90
CA GLN A 773 8.75 -22.81 -34.33
C GLN A 773 8.72 -21.30 -34.61
N PRO A 774 9.16 -20.86 -35.81
CA PRO A 774 8.98 -19.48 -36.24
C PRO A 774 7.50 -19.11 -36.38
N GLY A 775 7.22 -17.81 -36.26
CA GLY A 775 5.86 -17.33 -36.35
C GLY A 775 5.71 -15.85 -36.02
N GLU A 776 4.75 -15.23 -36.68
CA GLU A 776 4.41 -13.84 -36.43
C GLU A 776 3.46 -13.70 -35.24
N LEU A 777 3.58 -12.52 -34.63
CA LEU A 777 2.60 -11.93 -33.74
C LEU A 777 2.15 -10.62 -34.40
N PRO A 778 0.85 -10.27 -34.39
CA PRO A 778 -0.27 -10.85 -33.64
C PRO A 778 -0.97 -12.05 -34.32
N GLY A 779 -1.78 -12.83 -33.58
CA GLY A 779 -2.57 -13.90 -34.17
C GLY A 779 -2.97 -15.06 -33.24
N LYS A 780 -3.19 -16.24 -33.84
CA LYS A 780 -3.57 -17.48 -33.14
C LYS A 780 -2.47 -17.91 -32.17
N ILE A 781 -2.83 -18.15 -30.91
CA ILE A 781 -1.93 -18.72 -29.92
C ILE A 781 -1.62 -20.17 -30.29
N ARG A 782 -0.34 -20.54 -30.26
CA ARG A 782 0.13 -21.89 -30.55
C ARG A 782 1.08 -22.37 -29.46
N THR A 783 1.00 -23.64 -29.11
CA THR A 783 1.86 -24.26 -28.10
C THR A 783 3.24 -24.62 -28.64
N ASP A 784 3.37 -24.90 -29.94
CA ASP A 784 4.63 -25.20 -30.65
C ASP A 784 5.52 -23.97 -30.94
N ARG A 785 5.10 -22.79 -30.51
CA ARG A 785 5.83 -21.52 -30.61
C ARG A 785 6.09 -20.94 -29.24
N LEU A 786 7.22 -20.27 -29.05
CA LEU A 786 7.57 -19.60 -27.79
C LEU A 786 7.64 -18.09 -27.97
N TYR A 787 7.34 -17.35 -26.89
CA TYR A 787 7.25 -15.89 -26.85
C TYR A 787 7.98 -15.30 -25.62
N ALA A 788 9.24 -14.91 -25.84
CA ALA A 788 10.18 -14.49 -24.80
C ALA A 788 10.28 -15.52 -23.66
N PRO A 789 10.83 -16.72 -23.94
CA PRO A 789 11.06 -17.72 -22.91
C PRO A 789 12.14 -17.22 -21.94
N THR A 790 11.74 -16.88 -20.72
CA THR A 790 12.60 -16.24 -19.71
C THR A 790 13.11 -17.23 -18.66
N GLY A 791 12.54 -18.43 -18.59
CA GLY A 791 12.97 -19.46 -17.66
C GLY A 791 12.85 -20.84 -18.29
N VAL A 792 13.79 -21.72 -17.95
CA VAL A 792 13.79 -23.13 -18.32
C VAL A 792 14.19 -23.96 -17.10
N ALA A 793 13.51 -25.08 -16.86
CA ALA A 793 13.84 -26.02 -15.79
C ALA A 793 13.62 -27.46 -16.27
N ALA A 794 14.43 -28.40 -15.77
CA ALA A 794 14.35 -29.82 -16.11
C ALA A 794 13.98 -30.64 -14.86
N ALA A 795 12.95 -31.47 -14.99
CA ALA A 795 12.55 -32.39 -13.93
C ALA A 795 13.31 -33.72 -14.01
N THR A 796 13.28 -34.47 -12.92
CA THR A 796 13.91 -35.80 -12.80
C THR A 796 13.29 -36.85 -13.71
N ASP A 797 12.04 -36.67 -14.14
CA ASP A 797 11.35 -37.52 -15.12
C ASP A 797 11.73 -37.19 -16.59
N GLY A 798 12.55 -36.16 -16.80
CA GLY A 798 12.96 -35.67 -18.12
C GLY A 798 12.00 -34.65 -18.73
N SER A 799 10.94 -34.24 -18.02
CA SER A 799 10.07 -33.14 -18.46
C SER A 799 10.81 -31.80 -18.41
N VAL A 800 10.46 -30.89 -19.32
CA VAL A 800 11.01 -29.54 -19.39
C VAL A 800 9.90 -28.52 -19.15
N TYR A 801 10.15 -27.56 -18.26
CA TYR A 801 9.25 -26.46 -17.98
C TYR A 801 9.80 -25.17 -18.56
N VAL A 802 8.94 -24.40 -19.22
CA VAL A 802 9.32 -23.13 -19.87
C VAL A 802 8.37 -22.03 -19.41
N SER A 803 8.92 -20.95 -18.87
CA SER A 803 8.14 -19.76 -18.53
C SER A 803 8.29 -18.69 -19.61
N GLU A 804 7.18 -18.12 -20.06
CA GLU A 804 7.13 -17.12 -21.12
C GLU A 804 6.55 -15.82 -20.63
N PHE A 805 7.29 -14.74 -20.87
CA PHE A 805 6.94 -13.42 -20.37
C PHE A 805 5.78 -12.78 -21.16
N LEU A 806 5.78 -12.88 -22.49
CA LEU A 806 4.82 -12.15 -23.34
C LEU A 806 3.40 -12.73 -23.31
N LEU A 807 3.29 -14.07 -23.29
CA LEU A 807 2.00 -14.77 -23.21
C LEU A 807 1.56 -15.08 -21.77
N ASN A 808 2.37 -14.68 -20.78
CA ASN A 808 2.22 -15.09 -19.39
C ASN A 808 1.97 -16.60 -19.25
N ARG A 809 2.79 -17.41 -19.92
CA ARG A 809 2.57 -18.85 -20.06
C ARG A 809 3.59 -19.65 -19.27
N LEU A 810 3.15 -20.73 -18.65
CA LEU A 810 4.00 -21.82 -18.18
C LEU A 810 3.70 -23.05 -19.03
N LEU A 811 4.69 -23.55 -19.75
CA LEU A 811 4.57 -24.70 -20.64
C LEU A 811 5.30 -25.89 -20.02
N LYS A 812 4.65 -27.07 -19.98
CA LYS A 812 5.30 -28.35 -19.69
C LYS A 812 5.45 -29.15 -20.97
N LEU A 813 6.68 -29.53 -21.26
CA LEU A 813 7.05 -30.46 -22.31
C LEU A 813 7.46 -31.80 -21.67
N ASP A 814 7.08 -32.91 -22.28
CA ASP A 814 7.60 -34.22 -21.89
C ASP A 814 9.05 -34.42 -22.38
N ARG A 815 9.62 -35.60 -22.11
CA ARG A 815 11.00 -35.95 -22.49
C ARG A 815 11.25 -35.93 -24.01
N SER A 816 10.21 -36.02 -24.83
CA SER A 816 10.27 -35.92 -26.29
C SER A 816 10.06 -34.49 -26.81
N HIS A 817 9.87 -33.53 -25.91
CA HIS A 817 9.42 -32.16 -26.19
C HIS A 817 8.00 -32.06 -26.75
N ALA A 818 7.16 -33.08 -26.57
CA ALA A 818 5.73 -32.96 -26.83
C ALA A 818 5.06 -32.18 -25.70
N VAL A 819 4.04 -31.39 -26.04
CA VAL A 819 3.33 -30.57 -25.06
C VAL A 819 2.48 -31.46 -24.17
N ALA A 820 2.81 -31.51 -22.88
CA ALA A 820 2.02 -32.23 -21.89
C ALA A 820 0.83 -31.37 -21.41
N TRP A 821 1.08 -30.10 -21.11
CA TRP A 821 0.07 -29.09 -20.79
C TRP A 821 0.65 -27.68 -20.83
N ALA A 822 -0.21 -26.66 -20.84
CA ALA A 822 0.16 -25.25 -20.77
C ALA A 822 -0.78 -24.45 -19.86
N LEU A 823 -0.21 -23.63 -18.97
CA LEU A 823 -0.95 -22.68 -18.13
C LEU A 823 -0.84 -21.27 -18.71
N TYR A 824 -1.95 -20.54 -18.82
CA TYR A 824 -1.97 -19.19 -19.38
C TYR A 824 -2.48 -18.16 -18.36
N GLY A 825 -1.96 -16.93 -18.34
CA GLY A 825 -2.50 -15.93 -17.41
C GLY A 825 -2.13 -14.48 -17.70
N GLY A 826 -2.03 -13.71 -16.63
CA GLY A 826 -1.62 -12.31 -16.64
C GLY A 826 -1.53 -11.80 -15.21
N ALA A 827 -0.79 -10.71 -14.99
CA ALA A 827 -0.68 -10.12 -13.65
C ALA A 827 -2.05 -9.69 -13.10
N TYR A 828 -2.90 -9.18 -13.99
CA TYR A 828 -4.34 -8.99 -13.81
C TYR A 828 -4.97 -8.56 -15.14
N ILE A 829 -6.25 -8.86 -15.35
CA ILE A 829 -6.99 -8.37 -16.52
C ILE A 829 -7.54 -6.97 -16.23
N GLU A 830 -7.21 -6.02 -17.10
CA GLU A 830 -7.89 -4.73 -17.24
C GLU A 830 -8.88 -4.81 -18.41
N ASN A 831 -10.10 -4.28 -18.24
CA ASN A 831 -11.10 -4.12 -19.30
C ASN A 831 -11.44 -5.41 -20.08
N ALA A 832 -12.47 -6.13 -19.64
CA ALA A 832 -13.02 -7.27 -20.38
C ALA A 832 -14.34 -6.89 -21.07
N SER A 833 -14.58 -7.45 -22.26
CA SER A 833 -15.82 -7.30 -23.00
C SER A 833 -16.22 -8.61 -23.66
N LEU A 834 -17.50 -8.95 -23.61
CA LEU A 834 -18.08 -10.08 -24.32
C LEU A 834 -18.32 -9.68 -25.77
N LEU A 835 -18.09 -10.59 -26.71
CA LEU A 835 -18.53 -10.42 -28.07
C LEU A 835 -20.08 -10.51 -28.09
N SER A 836 -20.75 -9.51 -28.65
CA SER A 836 -22.21 -9.33 -28.48
C SER A 836 -23.03 -10.40 -29.20
N ASP A 837 -22.52 -10.91 -30.32
CA ASP A 837 -23.07 -11.99 -31.15
C ASP A 837 -22.61 -13.38 -30.70
N ASP A 838 -21.56 -13.47 -29.85
CA ASP A 838 -21.13 -14.72 -29.23
C ASP A 838 -20.64 -14.47 -27.79
N PRO A 839 -21.51 -14.60 -26.76
CA PRO A 839 -21.15 -14.36 -25.36
C PRO A 839 -20.19 -15.42 -24.79
N THR A 840 -19.81 -16.42 -25.57
CA THR A 840 -18.75 -17.34 -25.20
C THR A 840 -17.36 -16.80 -25.55
N VAL A 841 -17.25 -15.66 -26.24
CA VAL A 841 -15.98 -15.03 -26.57
C VAL A 841 -15.76 -13.78 -25.69
N VAL A 842 -14.66 -13.77 -24.96
CA VAL A 842 -14.25 -12.65 -24.09
C VAL A 842 -12.97 -12.04 -24.63
N HIS A 843 -12.98 -10.75 -24.88
CA HIS A 843 -11.79 -9.96 -25.15
C HIS A 843 -11.33 -9.28 -23.87
N ALA A 844 -10.04 -9.32 -23.56
CA ALA A 844 -9.52 -8.74 -22.32
C ALA A 844 -8.08 -8.24 -22.46
N MET A 845 -7.76 -7.16 -21.77
CA MET A 845 -6.42 -6.56 -21.81
C MET A 845 -5.61 -6.91 -20.56
N ASP A 846 -4.29 -7.04 -20.67
CA ASP A 846 -3.41 -7.25 -19.51
C ASP A 846 -2.96 -5.91 -18.90
N GLY A 847 -3.04 -5.81 -17.56
CA GLY A 847 -2.83 -4.58 -16.80
C GLY A 847 -1.38 -4.18 -16.50
N TYR A 848 -0.40 -5.08 -16.58
CA TYR A 848 0.99 -4.76 -16.16
C TYR A 848 1.87 -4.09 -17.23
N GLY A 849 1.26 -3.35 -18.16
CA GLY A 849 2.00 -2.55 -19.14
C GLY A 849 2.60 -3.34 -20.31
N ILE A 850 2.23 -4.61 -20.49
CA ILE A 850 2.61 -5.43 -21.67
C ILE A 850 1.88 -4.93 -22.93
N GLY A 851 0.69 -4.32 -22.76
CA GLY A 851 -0.13 -3.84 -23.88
C GLY A 851 -0.71 -4.98 -24.71
N ALA A 852 -0.99 -6.12 -24.07
CA ALA A 852 -1.54 -7.31 -24.71
C ALA A 852 -3.07 -7.34 -24.63
N LEU A 853 -3.72 -7.68 -25.75
CA LEU A 853 -5.13 -8.03 -25.84
C LEU A 853 -5.25 -9.53 -26.10
N TYR A 854 -6.08 -10.20 -25.32
CA TYR A 854 -6.38 -11.62 -25.45
C TYR A 854 -7.83 -11.81 -25.90
N GLU A 855 -8.06 -12.77 -26.78
CA GLU A 855 -9.37 -13.37 -27.04
C GLU A 855 -9.43 -14.72 -26.31
N TYR A 856 -10.40 -14.89 -25.43
CA TYR A 856 -10.68 -16.12 -24.71
C TYR A 856 -11.98 -16.73 -25.24
N LYS A 857 -12.02 -18.06 -25.39
CA LYS A 857 -13.26 -18.82 -25.57
C LYS A 857 -13.66 -19.40 -24.21
N LEU A 858 -14.92 -19.27 -23.83
CA LEU A 858 -15.51 -19.76 -22.60
C LEU A 858 -16.54 -20.84 -22.91
N ASP A 859 -16.58 -21.87 -22.09
CA ASP A 859 -17.72 -22.76 -21.94
C ASP A 859 -18.58 -22.22 -20.81
N LEU A 860 -19.77 -21.74 -21.14
CA LEU A 860 -20.65 -21.12 -20.14
C LEU A 860 -21.23 -22.15 -19.17
N ASP A 861 -21.32 -23.42 -19.54
CA ASP A 861 -21.89 -24.46 -18.70
C ASP A 861 -20.87 -24.94 -17.68
N THR A 862 -19.66 -25.26 -18.15
CA THR A 862 -18.61 -25.86 -17.31
C THR A 862 -17.71 -24.82 -16.64
N GLY A 863 -17.66 -23.59 -17.15
CA GLY A 863 -16.71 -22.56 -16.74
C GLY A 863 -15.30 -22.74 -17.32
N ARG A 864 -15.15 -23.62 -18.32
CA ARG A 864 -13.87 -23.84 -19.02
C ARG A 864 -13.54 -22.61 -19.86
N TRP A 865 -12.26 -22.31 -20.00
CA TRP A 865 -11.84 -21.24 -20.88
C TRP A 865 -10.45 -21.49 -21.42
N SER A 866 -10.18 -21.00 -22.64
CA SER A 866 -8.83 -21.00 -23.21
C SER A 866 -8.56 -19.76 -24.07
N PRO A 867 -7.33 -19.23 -24.05
CA PRO A 867 -6.95 -18.11 -24.89
C PRO A 867 -6.72 -18.61 -26.33
N ARG A 868 -7.34 -17.94 -27.30
CA ARG A 868 -7.36 -18.35 -28.72
C ARG A 868 -6.46 -17.47 -29.57
N LYS A 869 -6.55 -16.16 -29.35
CA LYS A 869 -5.80 -15.16 -30.10
C LYS A 869 -5.20 -14.15 -29.16
N TRP A 870 -4.14 -13.52 -29.66
CA TRP A 870 -3.38 -12.52 -28.95
C TRP A 870 -2.94 -11.43 -29.90
N TRP A 871 -3.09 -10.18 -29.45
CA TRP A 871 -2.57 -9.02 -30.14
C TRP A 871 -1.70 -8.20 -29.22
N TRP A 872 -0.57 -7.77 -29.76
CA TRP A 872 0.28 -6.81 -29.10
C TRP A 872 -0.01 -5.42 -29.63
N LEU A 873 -0.30 -4.49 -28.73
CA LEU A 873 -0.66 -3.11 -29.08
C LEU A 873 0.56 -2.18 -29.14
N GLY A 874 1.77 -2.64 -28.75
CA GLY A 874 3.01 -1.92 -29.06
C GLY A 874 3.55 -0.93 -28.02
N HIS A 875 2.94 -0.80 -26.83
CA HIS A 875 3.36 0.24 -25.89
C HIS A 875 3.21 -0.10 -24.40
N SER A 876 4.03 0.59 -23.59
CA SER A 876 4.01 0.51 -22.12
C SER A 876 2.76 1.21 -21.59
N HIS A 877 1.73 0.40 -21.31
CA HIS A 877 0.40 0.79 -20.86
C HIS A 877 -0.57 1.18 -22.01
N PRO A 878 -1.54 0.31 -22.35
CA PRO A 878 -2.42 0.50 -23.50
C PRO A 878 -3.36 1.72 -23.38
N THR A 879 -3.54 2.25 -22.17
CA THR A 879 -4.42 3.41 -21.92
C THR A 879 -3.79 4.78 -22.23
N ARG A 880 -2.49 4.85 -22.54
CA ARG A 880 -1.78 6.15 -22.72
C ARG A 880 -1.87 6.72 -24.14
N GLU A 881 -2.05 5.89 -25.17
CA GLU A 881 -2.16 6.33 -26.58
C GLU A 881 -3.54 6.12 -27.20
N VAL A 882 -4.46 5.44 -26.50
CA VAL A 882 -5.88 5.65 -26.75
C VAL A 882 -6.15 7.14 -26.49
N ARG A 883 -6.32 7.95 -27.55
CA ARG A 883 -6.60 9.38 -27.43
C ARG A 883 -7.92 9.57 -26.68
N GLY A 884 -7.80 9.92 -25.40
CA GLY A 884 -8.89 9.95 -24.44
C GLY A 884 -8.43 9.20 -23.20
N PHE A 885 -8.18 9.92 -22.11
CA PHE A 885 -7.80 9.36 -20.82
C PHE A 885 -8.72 8.16 -20.48
N MET A 886 -8.23 6.92 -20.58
CA MET A 886 -8.86 5.80 -19.86
C MET A 886 -8.39 5.84 -18.40
N ILE A 887 -8.73 6.94 -17.74
CA ILE A 887 -8.86 7.05 -16.30
C ILE A 887 -10.35 7.32 -16.10
N HIS A 888 -11.14 6.25 -15.95
CA HIS A 888 -12.61 6.25 -15.75
C HIS A 888 -13.45 6.49 -17.01
N GLY A 889 -14.24 5.48 -17.45
CA GLY A 889 -15.22 5.65 -18.54
C GLY A 889 -15.53 4.39 -19.36
N GLN A 890 -16.47 4.53 -20.31
CA GLN A 890 -16.82 3.54 -21.34
C GLN A 890 -16.47 4.12 -22.74
N HIS A 891 -15.68 3.41 -23.55
CA HIS A 891 -15.28 3.86 -24.91
C HIS A 891 -15.42 2.76 -25.96
N THR A 892 -15.79 3.12 -27.20
CA THR A 892 -15.88 2.16 -28.30
C THR A 892 -14.64 2.16 -29.19
N HIS A 893 -14.04 1.00 -29.49
CA HIS A 893 -12.92 0.82 -30.41
C HIS A 893 -13.22 -0.22 -31.50
N THR A 894 -12.65 -0.06 -32.69
CA THR A 894 -12.75 -1.06 -33.76
C THR A 894 -11.47 -1.88 -33.84
N ILE A 895 -11.55 -3.19 -33.64
CA ILE A 895 -10.41 -4.12 -33.64
C ILE A 895 -10.76 -5.31 -34.54
N GLY A 896 -9.91 -5.63 -35.51
CA GLY A 896 -10.14 -6.76 -36.42
C GLY A 896 -11.46 -6.69 -37.19
N GLY A 897 -11.98 -5.49 -37.48
CA GLY A 897 -13.27 -5.28 -38.17
C GLY A 897 -14.50 -5.21 -37.26
N HIS A 898 -14.36 -5.45 -35.96
CA HIS A 898 -15.48 -5.46 -35.00
C HIS A 898 -15.41 -4.28 -34.03
N ARG A 899 -16.57 -3.75 -33.61
CA ARG A 899 -16.68 -2.59 -32.69
C ARG A 899 -16.93 -3.07 -31.26
N TYR A 900 -16.08 -2.67 -30.32
CA TYR A 900 -16.06 -3.12 -28.92
C TYR A 900 -16.26 -1.96 -27.98
N LEU A 901 -17.05 -2.13 -26.92
CA LEU A 901 -17.14 -1.20 -25.79
C LEU A 901 -16.21 -1.68 -24.66
N PHE A 902 -15.25 -0.85 -24.27
CA PHE A 902 -14.36 -1.09 -23.14
C PHE A 902 -14.79 -0.24 -21.94
N SER A 903 -14.86 -0.85 -20.74
CA SER A 903 -15.20 -0.18 -19.48
C SER A 903 -14.10 -0.39 -18.44
N CYS A 904 -13.62 0.70 -17.83
CA CYS A 904 -12.51 0.68 -16.87
C CYS A 904 -12.95 1.00 -15.44
N HIS A 905 -12.45 0.21 -14.46
CA HIS A 905 -12.52 0.53 -13.04
C HIS A 905 -11.10 0.60 -12.43
N LYS A 906 -10.71 1.77 -11.95
CA LYS A 906 -9.85 1.93 -10.77
C LYS A 906 -10.63 2.85 -9.84
N THR A 907 -10.87 2.40 -8.63
CA THR A 907 -11.69 3.09 -7.63
C THR A 907 -11.08 4.45 -7.31
N ILE A 908 -11.89 5.50 -7.43
CA ILE A 908 -11.59 6.80 -6.80
C ILE A 908 -11.81 6.57 -5.30
N ARG A 909 -10.77 6.78 -4.49
CA ARG A 909 -10.95 7.03 -3.06
C ARG A 909 -11.06 8.52 -2.83
#